data_AF-A0AAE1VWL1-F1
#
_entry.id   AF-A0AAE1VWL1-F1
#
_cell.length_a   1.000
_cell.length_b   1.000
_cell.length_c   1.000
_cell.angle_alpha   90.00
_cell.angle_beta   90.00
_cell.angle_gamma   90.00
#
_symmetry.space_group_name_H-M   'P 1'
#
loop_
_entity.id
_entity.type
_entity.pdbx_description
1 polymer ?
#
loop_
_entity_poly.entity_id
_entity_poly.type
_entity_poly.pdbx_seq_one_letter_code
_entity_poly.pdbx_strand_id
1 'polypeptide(L)'
;WAILHVILETTLSFRALLKKPGKLMKSRWFPMDNPRLKMGLYFHFIHFGDSSSRLKIIILAGDSTSNYSSSVETIADKLGYRAGIVKHVAGDENTDTVISTADLVIYGSFLEEHSFPDILLKAMCFEKPIIAPDLPTIRKYVSDRVNGYLFPKEDTRVLTQIMSQMVSNGKLSLIAHNAASIGKRTAKNLMVSESIEGYASLLEKILMLPSEVAVPQAAKDIPLKLKAEWQWHLFEGIGDTHPPNKTNLKFLDKIEKQLNHTNGEYSTALTASNDTFVYTIWEDQKYTDMASMRKRREDEELKDRTDQPRGTWDEVYRNARRPDRSLHERDEGELERTGQPLCIYEPYFGVGTWPFLHHTSLYRGLGLSTKGRRPGADDVDAPSRLPLLNNGYFRDVLGEYGAFFAIANRIDRIHKNAWIGFQSWRATARMRSLSKTAEKSLLDSIEARRHGDTLYFWVRLDTDPRNPSKQDFWSFCDTINAGNCQLAFSEALKHMYGIKHNLSSLPPMPSDEGTWSVMHSWVLPTKSFMEFVMFSRMFVDALDAQFHDDHQKAGRCYLSLSKDKHCYSRLLELLVNVWAYHSARRIVYVDPETGFMQEQHRLKGRRGQMWIKWFQYSTLKSMDEDLAEEADSDQPRRRWLWPSTGEIFWQGTYEKERNLRNKEKEKKRQQSKDKIQRMRKRTHQRTLGKYVKPLADEANSTVPAAELLRVL
;
A
#
# COMPACT_ATOMS: atom_id res chain seq x y z
N TRP A 1 19.86 53.06 17.99
CA TRP A 1 20.08 53.00 16.53
C TRP A 1 19.06 52.05 15.93
N ALA A 2 17.86 52.54 15.63
CA ALA A 2 16.84 51.75 14.95
C ALA A 2 16.97 52.00 13.43
N ILE A 3 16.96 50.91 12.67
CA ILE A 3 17.06 50.91 11.22
C ILE A 3 15.75 50.32 10.73
N LEU A 4 14.78 51.16 10.39
CA LEU A 4 13.48 50.66 9.92
C LEU A 4 13.69 50.00 8.54
N HIS A 5 13.50 48.69 8.49
CA HIS A 5 13.55 47.88 7.28
C HIS A 5 12.15 47.76 6.67
N VAL A 6 11.92 48.46 5.56
CA VAL A 6 10.66 48.43 4.78
C VAL A 6 10.81 47.49 3.60
N ILE A 7 10.02 46.43 3.55
CA ILE A 7 9.93 45.53 2.38
C ILE A 7 8.87 46.04 1.40
N LEU A 8 9.21 46.09 0.11
CA LEU A 8 8.31 46.39 -1.00
C LEU A 8 8.40 45.29 -2.06
N GLU A 9 7.28 44.62 -2.34
CA GLU A 9 7.17 43.60 -3.41
C GLU A 9 6.28 44.10 -4.56
N THR A 10 6.72 43.84 -5.79
CA THR A 10 5.98 44.14 -7.03
C THR A 10 6.00 42.92 -7.97
N THR A 11 4.86 42.25 -8.13
CA THR A 11 4.70 41.11 -9.04
C THR A 11 4.66 41.57 -10.51
N LEU A 12 5.82 41.67 -11.15
CA LEU A 12 5.97 42.01 -12.59
C LEU A 12 5.94 40.75 -13.46
N SER A 13 4.75 40.18 -13.68
CA SER A 13 4.56 39.02 -14.58
C SER A 13 4.25 39.45 -16.01
N PHE A 14 5.27 39.52 -16.88
CA PHE A 14 5.09 39.82 -18.31
C PHE A 14 4.71 38.56 -19.10
N ARG A 15 3.49 38.02 -18.86
CA ARG A 15 3.00 36.80 -19.54
C ARG A 15 1.65 36.94 -20.23
N ALA A 16 1.51 37.97 -21.06
CA ALA A 16 0.41 38.07 -22.04
C ALA A 16 0.82 38.86 -23.29
N LEU A 17 1.28 38.18 -24.36
CA LEU A 17 1.14 38.58 -25.79
C LEU A 17 1.82 37.61 -26.79
N LEU A 18 1.44 36.33 -26.79
CA LEU A 18 1.67 35.45 -27.95
C LEU A 18 0.41 35.43 -28.85
N LYS A 19 0.21 36.47 -29.67
CA LYS A 19 -0.73 36.44 -30.82
C LYS A 19 -0.55 37.60 -31.82
N LYS A 20 0.50 37.51 -32.66
CA LYS A 20 0.45 37.64 -34.14
C LYS A 20 1.87 37.76 -34.73
N PRO A 21 2.21 37.04 -35.81
CA PRO A 21 3.47 37.23 -36.52
C PRO A 21 3.40 38.44 -37.46
N GLY A 22 4.53 39.13 -37.64
CA GLY A 22 4.75 40.04 -38.77
C GLY A 22 4.18 41.46 -38.64
N LYS A 23 4.88 42.32 -37.89
CA LYS A 23 5.17 43.71 -38.30
C LYS A 23 6.21 44.34 -37.38
N LEU A 24 7.31 44.83 -37.96
CA LEU A 24 8.29 45.65 -37.25
C LEU A 24 7.64 47.00 -36.95
N MET A 25 7.38 47.31 -35.67
CA MET A 25 6.93 48.63 -35.24
C MET A 25 7.89 49.23 -34.22
N LYS A 26 8.19 50.52 -34.41
CA LYS A 26 9.27 51.24 -33.72
C LYS A 26 9.14 51.16 -32.20
N SER A 27 10.29 50.96 -31.55
CA SER A 27 10.46 50.99 -30.10
C SER A 27 9.88 52.27 -29.47
N ARG A 28 8.70 52.16 -28.87
CA ARG A 28 8.12 53.19 -28.01
C ARG A 28 8.24 52.67 -26.57
N TRP A 29 9.14 53.30 -25.81
CA TRP A 29 9.33 52.96 -24.40
C TRP A 29 8.04 53.26 -23.63
N PHE A 30 7.36 52.23 -23.16
CA PHE A 30 6.29 52.37 -22.18
C PHE A 30 6.92 52.47 -20.78
N PRO A 31 6.68 53.56 -20.03
CA PRO A 31 7.29 53.77 -18.72
C PRO A 31 6.67 52.83 -17.66
N MET A 32 7.43 52.56 -16.60
CA MET A 32 6.96 51.76 -15.46
C MET A 32 5.67 52.33 -14.85
N ASP A 33 4.60 51.53 -14.85
CA ASP A 33 3.39 51.81 -14.08
C ASP A 33 3.65 51.68 -12.58
N ASN A 34 4.12 52.76 -11.96
CA ASN A 34 3.32 53.56 -11.03
C ASN A 34 4.20 54.57 -10.26
N PRO A 35 4.33 55.83 -10.74
CA PRO A 35 5.12 56.86 -10.05
C PRO A 35 4.48 57.36 -8.74
N ARG A 36 3.20 57.06 -8.46
CA ARG A 36 2.48 57.64 -7.30
C ARG A 36 2.94 57.07 -5.96
N LEU A 37 3.16 55.75 -5.86
CA LEU A 37 3.60 55.12 -4.61
C LEU A 37 4.99 55.66 -4.17
N LYS A 38 5.84 55.94 -5.15
CA LYS A 38 7.17 56.56 -4.97
C LYS A 38 7.07 58.01 -4.49
N MET A 39 6.06 58.75 -4.95
CA MET A 39 5.79 60.14 -4.54
C MET A 39 5.27 60.24 -3.08
N GLY A 40 4.43 59.30 -2.65
CA GLY A 40 3.90 59.25 -1.28
C GLY A 40 4.98 58.99 -0.21
N LEU A 41 5.98 58.16 -0.54
CA LEU A 41 7.16 57.96 0.32
C LEU A 41 8.09 59.18 0.34
N TYR A 42 8.28 59.85 -0.81
CA TYR A 42 9.12 61.05 -0.93
C TYR A 42 8.65 62.20 -0.02
N PHE A 43 7.33 62.43 0.09
CA PHE A 43 6.80 63.49 0.98
C PHE A 43 7.05 63.25 2.47
N HIS A 44 7.22 61.99 2.90
CA HIS A 44 7.56 61.67 4.29
C HIS A 44 9.00 62.04 4.64
N PHE A 45 9.92 62.00 3.66
CA PHE A 45 11.35 62.23 3.86
C PHE A 45 11.71 63.68 4.15
N ILE A 46 10.96 64.66 3.62
CA ILE A 46 11.19 66.08 3.92
C ILE A 46 10.99 66.37 5.43
N HIS A 47 10.06 65.66 6.08
CA HIS A 47 9.78 65.82 7.52
C HIS A 47 10.69 65.00 8.44
N PHE A 48 11.43 64.02 7.92
CA PHE A 48 12.41 63.23 8.68
C PHE A 48 13.84 63.82 8.64
N GLY A 49 14.03 64.96 7.97
CA GLY A 49 15.34 65.54 7.65
C GLY A 49 16.25 65.92 8.83
N ASP A 50 15.74 65.94 10.06
CA ASP A 50 16.45 66.53 11.22
C ASP A 50 16.52 65.61 12.47
N SER A 51 16.22 64.30 12.35
CA SER A 51 16.34 63.38 13.48
C SER A 51 16.99 62.02 13.14
N SER A 52 17.95 61.64 14.00
CA SER A 52 19.02 60.64 13.88
C SER A 52 18.72 59.17 13.44
N SER A 53 17.53 58.82 12.96
CA SER A 53 17.19 57.45 12.52
C SER A 53 17.57 57.16 11.06
N ARG A 54 18.30 56.06 10.81
CA ARG A 54 18.71 55.63 9.46
C ARG A 54 17.70 54.63 8.87
N LEU A 55 16.72 55.10 8.09
CA LEU A 55 15.81 54.24 7.33
C LEU A 55 16.57 53.35 6.32
N LYS A 56 16.14 52.10 6.10
CA LYS A 56 16.58 51.27 4.98
C LYS A 56 15.38 50.64 4.27
N ILE A 57 15.30 50.84 2.96
CA ILE A 57 14.24 50.22 2.14
C ILE A 57 14.83 49.00 1.45
N ILE A 58 14.22 47.84 1.64
CA ILE A 58 14.55 46.62 0.90
C ILE A 58 13.44 46.36 -0.13
N ILE A 59 13.81 46.20 -1.39
CA ILE A 59 12.85 45.84 -2.44
C ILE A 59 13.08 44.37 -2.78
N LEU A 60 12.06 43.55 -2.55
CA LEU A 60 12.01 42.15 -2.95
C LEU A 60 11.33 42.07 -4.31
N ALA A 61 12.09 41.76 -5.36
CA ALA A 61 11.53 41.65 -6.71
C ALA A 61 12.40 40.78 -7.62
N GLY A 62 11.77 39.76 -8.23
CA GLY A 62 12.33 39.06 -9.39
C GLY A 62 13.59 38.21 -9.17
N ASP A 63 13.98 37.61 -10.27
CA ASP A 63 15.05 36.65 -10.46
C ASP A 63 16.43 37.32 -10.33
N SER A 64 17.41 36.61 -9.77
CA SER A 64 18.79 37.09 -9.57
C SER A 64 19.56 37.41 -10.86
N THR A 65 19.02 37.01 -12.02
CA THR A 65 19.62 37.11 -13.36
C THR A 65 19.27 38.39 -14.12
N SER A 66 18.56 39.33 -13.49
CA SER A 66 17.86 40.43 -14.18
C SER A 66 18.35 41.84 -13.79
N ASN A 67 18.30 42.80 -14.73
CA ASN A 67 18.76 44.21 -14.54
C ASN A 67 17.86 45.06 -13.60
N TYR A 68 17.21 44.43 -12.61
CA TYR A 68 16.32 45.10 -11.68
C TYR A 68 17.08 45.90 -10.61
N SER A 69 18.24 45.43 -10.11
CA SER A 69 19.04 46.19 -9.12
C SER A 69 19.45 47.56 -9.66
N SER A 70 20.05 47.61 -10.87
CA SER A 70 20.44 48.86 -11.52
C SER A 70 19.24 49.77 -11.82
N SER A 71 18.07 49.19 -12.09
CA SER A 71 16.83 49.95 -12.31
C SER A 71 16.30 50.55 -11.01
N VAL A 72 16.36 49.81 -9.90
CA VAL A 72 15.99 50.27 -8.54
C VAL A 72 16.94 51.37 -8.07
N GLU A 73 18.25 51.20 -8.25
CA GLU A 73 19.28 52.19 -7.94
C GLU A 73 19.08 53.48 -8.74
N THR A 74 18.93 53.39 -10.06
CA THR A 74 18.66 54.56 -10.94
C THR A 74 17.38 55.31 -10.53
N ILE A 75 16.37 54.61 -10.03
CA ILE A 75 15.12 55.23 -9.54
C ILE A 75 15.32 55.86 -8.16
N ALA A 76 16.12 55.25 -7.28
CA ALA A 76 16.46 55.80 -5.98
C ALA A 76 17.24 57.12 -6.14
N ASP A 77 18.24 57.16 -7.02
CA ASP A 77 19.03 58.35 -7.32
C ASP A 77 18.14 59.48 -7.89
N LYS A 78 17.26 59.17 -8.85
CA LYS A 78 16.31 60.14 -9.43
C LYS A 78 15.29 60.68 -8.43
N LEU A 79 15.04 59.97 -7.33
CA LEU A 79 14.16 60.40 -6.24
C LEU A 79 14.94 61.04 -5.08
N GLY A 80 16.25 61.28 -5.23
CA GLY A 80 17.08 61.98 -4.25
C GLY A 80 17.47 61.15 -3.02
N TYR A 81 17.31 59.82 -3.05
CA TYR A 81 17.79 58.97 -1.98
C TYR A 81 19.33 58.91 -1.97
N ARG A 82 19.96 58.89 -0.79
CA ARG A 82 21.41 58.67 -0.67
C ARG A 82 21.74 57.21 -0.98
N ALA A 83 22.90 56.99 -1.62
CA ALA A 83 23.44 55.67 -1.90
C ALA A 83 23.44 54.77 -0.64
N GLY A 84 22.93 53.54 -0.78
CA GLY A 84 22.84 52.57 0.31
C GLY A 84 21.60 52.67 1.22
N ILE A 85 20.68 53.62 0.99
CA ILE A 85 19.36 53.65 1.68
C ILE A 85 18.41 52.59 1.10
N VAL A 86 18.36 52.48 -0.23
CA VAL A 86 17.54 51.48 -0.94
C VAL A 86 18.42 50.32 -1.35
N LYS A 87 18.00 49.08 -1.07
CA LYS A 87 18.69 47.85 -1.49
C LYS A 87 17.71 46.91 -2.18
N HIS A 88 18.09 46.37 -3.33
CA HIS A 88 17.38 45.27 -3.98
C HIS A 88 17.86 43.91 -3.43
N VAL A 89 16.95 42.94 -3.29
CA VAL A 89 17.25 41.55 -2.96
C VAL A 89 16.40 40.64 -3.87
N ALA A 90 17.05 39.70 -4.54
CA ALA A 90 16.40 38.70 -5.39
C ALA A 90 15.71 37.61 -4.56
N GLY A 91 14.61 37.04 -5.07
CA GLY A 91 13.64 36.30 -4.26
C GLY A 91 13.99 34.86 -3.83
N ASP A 92 15.05 34.25 -4.37
CA ASP A 92 15.07 32.79 -4.55
C ASP A 92 15.51 31.94 -3.32
N GLU A 93 16.30 32.47 -2.37
CA GLU A 93 16.70 31.69 -1.17
C GLU A 93 16.69 32.47 0.16
N ASN A 94 16.61 33.81 0.16
CA ASN A 94 16.84 34.62 1.36
C ASN A 94 15.63 35.48 1.78
N THR A 95 14.44 35.19 1.24
CA THR A 95 13.22 35.99 1.47
C THR A 95 12.74 35.91 2.92
N ASP A 96 12.67 34.71 3.50
CA ASP A 96 12.14 34.51 4.86
C ASP A 96 13.03 35.16 5.93
N THR A 97 14.36 35.12 5.76
CA THR A 97 15.31 35.79 6.67
C THR A 97 15.13 37.31 6.58
N VAL A 98 15.00 37.86 5.37
CA VAL A 98 14.79 39.30 5.14
C VAL A 98 13.50 39.79 5.79
N ILE A 99 12.38 39.07 5.63
CA ILE A 99 11.11 39.37 6.32
C ILE A 99 11.28 39.30 7.85
N SER A 100 11.96 38.26 8.36
CA SER A 100 12.19 38.13 9.81
C SER A 100 13.01 39.28 10.40
N THR A 101 13.90 39.89 9.62
CA THR A 101 14.68 41.08 10.01
C THR A 101 13.98 42.42 9.76
N ALA A 102 12.86 42.43 9.03
CA ALA A 102 12.11 43.66 8.76
C ALA A 102 11.43 44.21 10.01
N ASP A 103 11.21 45.53 10.05
CA ASP A 103 10.35 46.16 11.06
C ASP A 103 8.92 46.30 10.53
N LEU A 104 8.75 46.44 9.21
CA LEU A 104 7.49 46.70 8.56
C LEU A 104 7.47 46.14 7.13
N VAL A 105 6.36 45.53 6.72
CA VAL A 105 6.20 44.99 5.35
C VAL A 105 5.09 45.76 4.63
N ILE A 106 5.39 46.27 3.43
CA ILE A 106 4.45 47.01 2.59
C ILE A 106 4.24 46.23 1.28
N TYR A 107 3.04 45.68 1.11
CA TYR A 107 2.67 45.06 -0.16
C TYR A 107 2.44 46.16 -1.21
N GLY A 108 3.18 46.11 -2.32
CA GLY A 108 3.15 47.13 -3.37
C GLY A 108 2.36 46.75 -4.62
N SER A 109 1.89 45.50 -4.72
CA SER A 109 1.21 45.02 -5.92
C SER A 109 -0.28 45.34 -5.91
N PHE A 110 -0.76 45.91 -7.02
CA PHE A 110 -2.17 46.22 -7.27
C PHE A 110 -2.84 45.23 -8.23
N LEU A 111 -2.21 44.07 -8.46
CA LEU A 111 -2.77 42.98 -9.23
C LEU A 111 -3.76 42.21 -8.34
N GLU A 112 -4.95 41.93 -8.85
CA GLU A 112 -5.91 41.07 -8.17
C GLU A 112 -5.47 39.61 -8.31
N GLU A 113 -4.85 39.10 -7.26
CA GLU A 113 -4.44 37.70 -7.15
C GLU A 113 -5.61 36.82 -6.65
N HIS A 114 -5.64 35.57 -7.10
CA HIS A 114 -6.68 34.60 -6.71
C HIS A 114 -6.53 34.08 -5.26
N SER A 115 -5.37 34.29 -4.64
CA SER A 115 -5.04 33.85 -3.28
C SER A 115 -4.49 35.00 -2.45
N PHE A 116 -4.52 34.85 -1.12
CA PHE A 116 -3.84 35.80 -0.24
C PHE A 116 -2.32 35.75 -0.48
N PRO A 117 -1.61 36.89 -0.58
CA PRO A 117 -0.17 36.90 -0.85
C PRO A 117 0.66 36.21 0.25
N ASP A 118 1.56 35.28 -0.14
CA ASP A 118 2.43 34.53 0.80
C ASP A 118 3.32 35.46 1.64
N ILE A 119 3.84 36.54 1.03
CA ILE A 119 4.65 37.55 1.72
C ILE A 119 3.92 38.18 2.91
N LEU A 120 2.60 38.41 2.80
CA LEU A 120 1.78 38.98 3.86
C LEU A 120 1.54 37.95 4.96
N LEU A 121 1.24 36.71 4.59
CA LEU A 121 1.07 35.61 5.55
C LEU A 121 2.36 35.39 6.37
N LYS A 122 3.52 35.32 5.70
CA LYS A 122 4.83 35.20 6.35
C LYS A 122 5.14 36.38 7.26
N ALA A 123 4.89 37.61 6.81
CA ALA A 123 5.08 38.81 7.63
C ALA A 123 4.24 38.76 8.91
N MET A 124 2.95 38.40 8.80
CA MET A 124 2.07 38.23 9.97
C MET A 124 2.56 37.11 10.91
N CYS A 125 3.00 35.95 10.38
CA CYS A 125 3.60 34.86 11.16
C CYS A 125 4.86 35.30 11.94
N PHE A 126 5.71 36.12 11.31
CA PHE A 126 6.89 36.73 11.94
C PHE A 126 6.58 37.92 12.85
N GLU A 127 5.30 38.19 13.17
CA GLU A 127 4.85 39.31 14.00
C GLU A 127 5.30 40.68 13.46
N LYS A 128 5.28 40.83 12.14
CA LYS A 128 5.55 42.10 11.46
C LYS A 128 4.23 42.80 11.15
N PRO A 129 4.10 44.12 11.42
CA PRO A 129 2.96 44.87 10.94
C PRO A 129 2.99 44.89 9.41
N ILE A 130 1.82 44.70 8.81
CA ILE A 130 1.63 44.72 7.36
C ILE A 130 0.82 45.95 6.94
N ILE A 131 1.25 46.57 5.84
CA ILE A 131 0.47 47.54 5.07
C ILE A 131 0.22 46.95 3.69
N ALA A 132 -1.01 46.96 3.21
CA ALA A 132 -1.39 46.37 1.93
C ALA A 132 -2.42 47.25 1.21
N PRO A 133 -2.54 47.16 -0.13
CA PRO A 133 -3.58 47.86 -0.84
C PRO A 133 -4.95 47.24 -0.56
N ASP A 134 -5.98 48.07 -0.58
CA ASP A 134 -7.37 47.67 -0.35
C ASP A 134 -7.95 46.89 -1.56
N LEU A 135 -7.50 45.65 -1.73
CA LEU A 135 -7.95 44.71 -2.76
C LEU A 135 -8.95 43.69 -2.15
N PRO A 136 -9.95 43.21 -2.89
CA PRO A 136 -10.96 42.27 -2.38
C PRO A 136 -10.37 41.03 -1.72
N THR A 137 -9.36 40.40 -2.34
CA THR A 137 -8.66 39.21 -1.82
C THR A 137 -7.94 39.48 -0.50
N ILE A 138 -7.43 40.69 -0.29
CA ILE A 138 -6.70 41.10 0.92
C ILE A 138 -7.69 41.47 2.02
N ARG A 139 -8.71 42.29 1.71
CA ARG A 139 -9.78 42.73 2.63
C ARG A 139 -10.55 41.55 3.25
N LYS A 140 -10.64 40.42 2.56
CA LYS A 140 -11.22 39.16 3.06
C LYS A 140 -10.54 38.63 4.33
N TYR A 141 -9.25 38.91 4.51
CA TYR A 141 -8.41 38.38 5.58
C TYR A 141 -7.80 39.48 6.49
N VAL A 142 -7.65 40.69 5.96
CA VAL A 142 -7.10 41.86 6.66
C VAL A 142 -8.21 42.86 6.93
N SER A 143 -8.45 43.12 8.22
CA SER A 143 -9.31 44.19 8.73
C SER A 143 -8.47 45.41 9.04
N ASP A 144 -8.73 46.53 8.34
CA ASP A 144 -7.96 47.78 8.49
C ASP A 144 -7.85 48.21 9.96
N ARG A 145 -6.64 48.58 10.37
CA ARG A 145 -6.26 49.00 11.74
C ARG A 145 -6.43 47.95 12.83
N VAL A 146 -6.80 46.71 12.50
CA VAL A 146 -7.00 45.62 13.47
C VAL A 146 -5.86 44.60 13.41
N ASN A 147 -5.67 43.94 12.27
CA ASN A 147 -4.66 42.88 12.08
C ASN A 147 -3.67 43.18 10.94
N GLY A 148 -3.84 44.35 10.31
CA GLY A 148 -3.06 44.92 9.23
C GLY A 148 -3.66 46.27 8.85
N TYR A 149 -3.03 46.99 7.93
CA TYR A 149 -3.52 48.29 7.47
C TYR A 149 -3.74 48.30 5.97
N LEU A 150 -4.84 48.90 5.54
CA LEU A 150 -5.23 48.99 4.14
C LEU A 150 -5.12 50.42 3.61
N PHE A 151 -4.66 50.58 2.36
CA PHE A 151 -4.65 51.86 1.68
C PHE A 151 -5.32 51.77 0.29
N PRO A 152 -6.10 52.79 -0.13
CA PRO A 152 -6.71 52.81 -1.46
C PRO A 152 -5.63 52.95 -2.55
N LYS A 153 -5.83 52.26 -3.66
CA LYS A 153 -4.93 52.27 -4.83
C LYS A 153 -4.77 53.66 -5.46
N GLU A 154 -5.81 54.48 -5.33
CA GLU A 154 -5.93 55.79 -5.93
C GLU A 154 -5.27 56.89 -5.09
N ASP A 155 -5.14 56.71 -3.77
CA ASP A 155 -4.66 57.74 -2.84
C ASP A 155 -3.49 57.30 -1.96
N THR A 156 -2.29 57.59 -2.46
CA THR A 156 -1.02 57.33 -1.76
C THR A 156 -0.76 58.25 -0.56
N ARG A 157 -1.56 59.31 -0.33
CA ARG A 157 -1.47 60.14 0.88
C ARG A 157 -1.89 59.37 2.13
N VAL A 158 -2.82 58.43 1.97
CA VAL A 158 -3.25 57.52 3.04
C VAL A 158 -2.10 56.63 3.48
N LEU A 159 -1.30 56.10 2.55
CA LEU A 159 -0.08 55.34 2.86
C LEU A 159 0.91 56.19 3.67
N THR A 160 1.15 57.45 3.28
CA THR A 160 2.00 58.39 4.03
C THR A 160 1.47 58.63 5.46
N GLN A 161 0.15 58.75 5.63
CA GLN A 161 -0.48 58.92 6.93
C GLN A 161 -0.39 57.65 7.80
N ILE A 162 -0.51 56.46 7.22
CA ILE A 162 -0.32 55.19 7.93
C ILE A 162 1.13 55.07 8.39
N MET A 163 2.11 55.38 7.52
CA MET A 163 3.53 55.38 7.87
C MET A 163 3.83 56.31 9.05
N SER A 164 3.27 57.52 9.08
CA SER A 164 3.47 58.46 10.19
C SER A 164 2.81 58.02 11.51
N GLN A 165 1.75 57.20 11.44
CA GLN A 165 1.11 56.59 12.62
C GLN A 165 1.86 55.35 13.12
N MET A 166 2.50 54.60 12.22
CA MET A 166 3.25 53.38 12.55
C MET A 166 4.68 53.64 13.01
N VAL A 167 5.33 54.70 12.52
CA VAL A 167 6.75 54.96 12.77
C VAL A 167 6.91 56.33 13.43
N SER A 168 7.44 56.33 14.66
CA SER A 168 7.67 57.55 15.43
C SER A 168 9.06 57.52 16.07
N ASN A 169 9.84 58.60 15.94
CA ASN A 169 11.22 58.70 16.43
C ASN A 169 12.12 57.50 16.02
N GLY A 170 11.90 56.97 14.81
CA GLY A 170 12.63 55.83 14.26
C GLY A 170 12.25 54.46 14.85
N LYS A 171 11.22 54.36 15.70
CA LYS A 171 10.70 53.09 16.24
C LYS A 171 9.26 52.85 15.79
N LEU A 172 8.85 51.58 15.79
CA LEU A 172 7.44 51.21 15.65
C LEU A 172 6.62 51.76 16.83
N SER A 173 5.40 52.23 16.54
CA SER A 173 4.45 52.69 17.54
C SER A 173 3.76 51.51 18.24
N LEU A 174 3.17 51.77 19.41
CA LEU A 174 2.39 50.76 20.14
C LEU A 174 1.24 50.19 19.30
N ILE A 175 0.64 51.02 18.41
CA ILE A 175 -0.45 50.60 17.53
C ILE A 175 0.06 49.61 16.48
N ALA A 176 1.25 49.84 15.92
CA ALA A 176 1.88 48.90 14.98
C ALA A 176 2.19 47.55 15.64
N HIS A 177 2.72 47.55 16.87
CA HIS A 177 2.95 46.32 17.65
C HIS A 177 1.66 45.56 17.97
N ASN A 178 0.60 46.28 18.38
CA ASN A 178 -0.71 45.66 18.65
C ASN A 178 -1.29 45.01 17.38
N ALA A 179 -1.28 45.72 16.25
CA ALA A 179 -1.77 45.20 14.98
C ALA A 179 -0.97 43.97 14.51
N ALA A 180 0.36 43.98 14.68
CA ALA A 180 1.22 42.84 14.36
C ALA A 180 0.94 41.61 15.22
N SER A 181 0.72 41.79 16.53
CA SER A 181 0.42 40.69 17.46
C SER A 181 -0.96 40.08 17.20
N ILE A 182 -1.96 40.90 16.83
CA ILE A 182 -3.27 40.42 16.36
C ILE A 182 -3.10 39.70 15.01
N GLY A 183 -2.34 40.27 14.07
CA GLY A 183 -2.01 39.68 12.77
C GLY A 183 -1.42 38.27 12.89
N LYS A 184 -0.46 38.06 13.80
CA LYS A 184 0.12 36.74 14.10
C LYS A 184 -0.93 35.71 14.54
N ARG A 185 -1.91 36.12 15.36
CA ARG A 185 -3.01 35.24 15.79
C ARG A 185 -3.96 34.92 14.64
N THR A 186 -4.26 35.90 13.77
CA THR A 186 -5.05 35.64 12.55
C THR A 186 -4.31 34.67 11.61
N ALA A 187 -3.02 34.90 11.36
CA ALA A 187 -2.21 34.12 10.44
C ALA A 187 -2.13 32.62 10.80
N LYS A 188 -2.07 32.30 12.11
CA LYS A 188 -2.01 30.91 12.60
C LYS A 188 -3.12 30.02 12.01
N ASN A 189 -4.34 30.55 11.89
CA ASN A 189 -5.52 29.82 11.41
C ASN A 189 -6.10 30.45 10.13
N LEU A 190 -5.28 31.14 9.33
CA LEU A 190 -5.75 31.73 8.08
C LEU A 190 -6.16 30.63 7.09
N MET A 191 -7.26 30.86 6.37
CA MET A 191 -7.80 30.00 5.31
C MET A 191 -8.21 28.57 5.72
N VAL A 192 -8.05 28.16 6.99
CA VAL A 192 -8.31 26.77 7.48
C VAL A 192 -9.64 26.20 6.96
N SER A 193 -10.77 26.88 7.21
CA SER A 193 -12.09 26.39 6.80
C SER A 193 -12.19 26.20 5.29
N GLU A 194 -11.69 27.17 4.52
CA GLU A 194 -11.79 27.18 3.05
C GLU A 194 -10.87 26.13 2.42
N SER A 195 -9.68 25.94 2.99
CA SER A 195 -8.77 24.87 2.59
C SER A 195 -9.36 23.50 2.92
N ILE A 196 -9.87 23.28 4.13
CA ILE A 196 -10.43 21.98 4.54
C ILE A 196 -11.68 21.64 3.72
N GLU A 197 -12.62 22.57 3.55
CA GLU A 197 -13.82 22.36 2.71
C GLU A 197 -13.46 22.21 1.23
N GLY A 198 -12.54 23.02 0.72
CA GLY A 198 -12.07 22.96 -0.66
C GLY A 198 -11.39 21.65 -1.00
N TYR A 199 -10.44 21.19 -0.18
CA TYR A 199 -9.79 19.90 -0.35
C TYR A 199 -10.76 18.74 -0.13
N ALA A 200 -11.64 18.79 0.87
CA ALA A 200 -12.66 17.75 1.07
C ALA A 200 -13.59 17.62 -0.15
N SER A 201 -14.09 18.74 -0.69
CA SER A 201 -14.94 18.73 -1.89
C SER A 201 -14.18 18.31 -3.16
N LEU A 202 -12.88 18.58 -3.24
CA LEU A 202 -12.03 18.10 -4.32
C LEU A 202 -11.84 16.57 -4.23
N LEU A 203 -11.54 16.05 -3.04
CA LEU A 203 -11.40 14.61 -2.79
C LEU A 203 -12.72 13.87 -3.03
N GLU A 204 -13.87 14.43 -2.60
CA GLU A 204 -15.22 13.90 -2.86
C GLU A 204 -15.52 13.75 -4.37
N LYS A 205 -14.91 14.60 -5.22
CA LYS A 205 -15.10 14.57 -6.69
C LYS A 205 -14.05 13.75 -7.44
N ILE A 206 -12.85 13.58 -6.89
CA ILE A 206 -11.73 12.88 -7.55
C ILE A 206 -11.64 11.41 -7.09
N LEU A 207 -11.92 11.12 -5.81
CA LEU A 207 -11.78 9.77 -5.26
C LEU A 207 -13.00 8.92 -5.62
N MET A 208 -12.80 8.04 -6.61
CA MET A 208 -13.70 6.90 -6.86
C MET A 208 -13.48 5.86 -5.76
N LEU A 209 -14.17 6.00 -4.64
CA LEU A 209 -14.07 5.08 -3.51
C LEU A 209 -14.65 3.69 -3.88
N PRO A 210 -13.94 2.59 -3.54
CA PRO A 210 -14.53 1.25 -3.61
C PRO A 210 -15.79 1.12 -2.76
N SER A 211 -16.72 0.27 -3.21
CA SER A 211 -17.98 -0.05 -2.53
C SER A 211 -17.83 -0.53 -1.07
N GLU A 212 -16.67 -1.07 -0.72
CA GLU A 212 -16.33 -1.54 0.62
C GLU A 212 -16.09 -0.40 1.63
N VAL A 213 -15.75 0.79 1.13
CA VAL A 213 -15.44 1.94 1.96
C VAL A 213 -16.75 2.64 2.31
N ALA A 214 -17.00 2.85 3.60
CA ALA A 214 -18.10 3.72 4.03
C ALA A 214 -17.91 5.11 3.44
N VAL A 215 -18.90 5.59 2.68
CA VAL A 215 -18.84 6.90 2.02
C VAL A 215 -18.63 7.98 3.09
N PRO A 216 -17.62 8.86 2.95
CA PRO A 216 -17.40 9.94 3.90
C PRO A 216 -18.61 10.90 3.92
N GLN A 217 -18.78 11.61 5.03
CA GLN A 217 -19.75 12.70 5.11
C GLN A 217 -19.38 13.78 4.08
N ALA A 218 -20.38 14.45 3.50
CA ALA A 218 -20.14 15.47 2.49
C ALA A 218 -19.31 16.63 3.07
N ALA A 219 -18.49 17.30 2.25
CA ALA A 219 -17.56 18.34 2.72
C ALA A 219 -18.23 19.46 3.54
N LYS A 220 -19.49 19.78 3.22
CA LYS A 220 -20.34 20.73 3.95
C LYS A 220 -20.60 20.32 5.42
N ASP A 221 -20.73 19.02 5.69
CA ASP A 221 -21.18 18.48 6.97
C ASP A 221 -20.02 18.29 7.98
N ILE A 222 -18.77 18.53 7.55
CA ILE A 222 -17.58 18.50 8.43
C ILE A 222 -17.79 19.47 9.63
N PRO A 223 -17.63 19.01 10.89
CA PRO A 223 -17.86 19.82 12.08
C PRO A 223 -17.05 21.11 12.16
N LEU A 224 -17.68 22.20 12.61
CA LEU A 224 -17.05 23.53 12.76
C LEU A 224 -15.75 23.51 13.58
N LYS A 225 -15.66 22.65 14.61
CA LYS A 225 -14.45 22.51 15.43
C LYS A 225 -13.22 22.11 14.60
N LEU A 226 -13.40 21.26 13.58
CA LEU A 226 -12.32 20.83 12.68
C LEU A 226 -11.96 21.89 11.63
N LYS A 227 -12.88 22.85 11.37
CA LYS A 227 -12.69 23.97 10.42
C LYS A 227 -12.13 25.25 11.05
N ALA A 228 -12.10 25.33 12.39
CA ALA A 228 -11.71 26.53 13.12
C ALA A 228 -10.18 26.72 13.27
N GLU A 229 -9.42 25.63 13.32
CA GLU A 229 -7.96 25.64 13.48
C GLU A 229 -7.32 24.40 12.85
N TRP A 230 -6.05 24.50 12.46
CA TRP A 230 -5.31 23.36 11.90
C TRP A 230 -5.17 22.23 12.94
N GLN A 231 -5.78 21.08 12.65
CA GLN A 231 -5.80 19.91 13.53
C GLN A 231 -4.50 19.07 13.45
N TRP A 232 -3.33 19.71 13.59
CA TRP A 232 -2.02 19.07 13.42
C TRP A 232 -1.82 17.82 14.29
N HIS A 233 -2.45 17.78 15.47
CA HIS A 233 -2.39 16.65 16.40
C HIS A 233 -2.94 15.33 15.81
N LEU A 234 -3.87 15.39 14.86
CA LEU A 234 -4.37 14.20 14.15
C LEU A 234 -3.30 13.54 13.27
N PHE A 235 -2.21 14.24 12.98
CA PHE A 235 -1.09 13.80 12.14
C PHE A 235 0.19 13.54 12.94
N GLU A 236 0.18 13.66 14.27
CA GLU A 236 1.36 13.38 15.12
C GLU A 236 1.84 11.92 14.97
N GLY A 237 0.93 10.96 14.78
CA GLY A 237 1.26 9.56 14.47
C GLY A 237 1.80 9.31 13.05
N ILE A 238 1.77 10.32 12.17
CA ILE A 238 2.36 10.31 10.83
C ILE A 238 3.70 11.07 10.82
N GLY A 239 4.13 11.59 11.98
CA GLY A 239 5.36 12.36 12.15
C GLY A 239 6.62 11.61 11.67
N ASP A 240 7.44 12.35 10.94
CA ASP A 240 8.70 11.95 10.30
C ASP A 240 9.51 10.87 11.08
N THR A 241 9.44 9.61 10.65
CA THR A 241 10.40 8.57 11.04
C THR A 241 11.80 8.84 10.48
N HIS A 242 11.91 9.69 9.46
CA HIS A 242 13.10 10.48 9.16
C HIS A 242 12.68 11.88 8.73
N PRO A 243 13.26 12.97 9.26
CA PRO A 243 13.13 14.27 8.61
C PRO A 243 13.63 14.12 7.16
N PRO A 244 13.02 14.79 6.17
CA PRO A 244 13.44 14.65 4.78
C PRO A 244 14.88 15.14 4.64
N ASN A 245 15.81 14.18 4.64
CA ASN A 245 17.16 14.40 4.14
C ASN A 245 17.03 15.07 2.77
N LYS A 246 17.84 16.12 2.53
CA LYS A 246 17.84 16.96 1.32
C LYS A 246 18.16 16.21 0.01
N THR A 247 18.06 14.89 0.01
CA THR A 247 18.30 13.92 -1.05
C THR A 247 17.08 13.65 -1.94
N ASN A 248 15.83 13.83 -1.46
CA ASN A 248 14.66 13.45 -2.27
C ASN A 248 14.40 14.36 -3.48
N LEU A 249 14.84 15.62 -3.43
CA LEU A 249 14.88 16.49 -4.63
C LEU A 249 15.88 16.00 -5.69
N LYS A 250 16.92 15.25 -5.29
CA LYS A 250 17.88 14.65 -6.23
C LYS A 250 17.36 13.38 -6.90
N PHE A 251 16.28 12.77 -6.41
CA PHE A 251 15.75 11.53 -6.98
C PHE A 251 14.99 11.78 -8.29
N LEU A 252 14.12 12.80 -8.32
CA LEU A 252 13.45 13.26 -9.54
C LEU A 252 14.47 13.74 -10.59
N ASP A 253 15.43 14.57 -10.15
CA ASP A 253 16.52 15.08 -10.98
C ASP A 253 17.43 13.96 -11.55
N LYS A 254 17.53 12.82 -10.86
CA LYS A 254 18.25 11.62 -11.36
C LYS A 254 17.43 10.81 -12.36
N ILE A 255 16.10 10.76 -12.22
CA ILE A 255 15.19 10.12 -13.19
C ILE A 255 15.18 10.91 -14.50
N GLU A 256 15.11 12.24 -14.43
CA GLU A 256 15.14 13.13 -15.61
C GLU A 256 16.48 13.05 -16.36
N LYS A 257 17.59 12.84 -15.63
CA LYS A 257 18.92 12.60 -16.22
C LYS A 257 19.11 11.16 -16.76
N GLN A 258 18.33 10.18 -16.30
CA GLN A 258 18.35 8.82 -16.84
C GLN A 258 17.52 8.65 -18.12
N LEU A 259 16.47 9.45 -18.35
CA LEU A 259 15.73 9.41 -19.62
C LEU A 259 16.53 9.94 -20.83
N ASN A 260 17.56 10.77 -20.61
CA ASN A 260 18.34 11.42 -21.68
C ASN A 260 19.59 10.63 -22.12
N HIS A 261 19.84 9.42 -21.59
CA HIS A 261 20.98 8.59 -21.96
C HIS A 261 20.57 7.14 -22.30
N THR A 262 19.90 6.97 -23.44
CA THR A 262 19.74 5.65 -24.08
C THR A 262 20.16 5.72 -25.55
N ASN A 263 21.46 5.49 -25.82
CA ASN A 263 22.01 5.08 -27.11
C ASN A 263 23.50 4.74 -26.92
N GLY A 264 23.88 3.48 -27.13
CA GLY A 264 25.24 2.95 -26.96
C GLY A 264 25.23 1.43 -26.76
N GLU A 265 25.74 0.69 -27.74
CA GLU A 265 25.55 -0.76 -27.91
C GLU A 265 26.72 -1.64 -27.41
N TYR A 266 26.57 -2.98 -27.55
CA TYR A 266 27.57 -4.07 -27.40
C TYR A 266 28.05 -4.38 -25.96
N SER A 267 28.47 -5.59 -25.56
CA SER A 267 28.66 -6.92 -26.20
C SER A 267 28.77 -8.00 -25.09
N THR A 268 28.76 -9.34 -25.24
CA THR A 268 28.67 -10.33 -26.35
C THR A 268 28.03 -11.61 -25.75
N ALA A 269 27.33 -12.44 -26.54
CA ALA A 269 26.86 -13.78 -26.10
C ALA A 269 27.87 -14.90 -26.44
N LEU A 270 28.22 -15.73 -25.45
CA LEU A 270 29.06 -16.93 -25.64
C LEU A 270 28.20 -18.20 -25.87
N THR A 271 28.73 -19.13 -26.65
CA THR A 271 28.09 -20.40 -27.06
C THR A 271 28.48 -21.61 -26.18
N ALA A 272 27.81 -22.75 -26.43
CA ALA A 272 28.00 -24.10 -25.88
C ALA A 272 27.20 -24.42 -24.58
N SER A 273 26.65 -25.64 -24.39
CA SER A 273 26.43 -26.78 -25.30
C SER A 273 25.36 -27.73 -24.73
N ASN A 274 24.80 -28.61 -25.57
CA ASN A 274 23.93 -29.72 -25.13
C ASN A 274 24.66 -30.66 -24.16
N ASP A 275 24.07 -30.93 -22.97
CA ASP A 275 24.31 -32.17 -22.21
C ASP A 275 23.22 -32.46 -21.13
N THR A 276 21.96 -32.13 -21.43
CA THR A 276 20.86 -32.03 -20.44
C THR A 276 20.13 -33.35 -20.13
N PHE A 277 20.63 -34.52 -20.56
CA PHE A 277 19.82 -35.76 -20.54
C PHE A 277 20.12 -36.78 -19.41
N VAL A 278 21.14 -36.56 -18.57
CA VAL A 278 21.53 -37.54 -17.53
C VAL A 278 21.29 -37.05 -16.09
N TYR A 279 21.16 -35.74 -15.86
CA TYR A 279 20.98 -35.18 -14.51
C TYR A 279 19.52 -35.18 -14.01
N THR A 280 18.55 -35.01 -14.91
CA THR A 280 17.11 -34.92 -14.60
C THR A 280 16.54 -36.16 -13.90
N ILE A 281 17.01 -37.36 -14.27
CA ILE A 281 16.46 -38.63 -13.75
C ILE A 281 16.84 -38.89 -12.28
N TRP A 282 17.91 -38.25 -11.77
CA TRP A 282 18.32 -38.34 -10.36
C TRP A 282 17.71 -37.24 -9.48
N GLU A 283 17.40 -36.08 -10.05
CA GLU A 283 16.71 -34.99 -9.36
C GLU A 283 15.27 -35.42 -8.97
N ASP A 284 14.47 -35.93 -9.91
CA ASP A 284 13.04 -36.21 -9.69
C ASP A 284 12.75 -37.23 -8.58
N GLN A 285 13.52 -38.32 -8.53
CA GLN A 285 13.38 -39.35 -7.48
C GLN A 285 13.70 -38.75 -6.09
N LYS A 286 14.72 -37.88 -6.02
CA LYS A 286 15.12 -37.21 -4.77
C LYS A 286 14.08 -36.18 -4.34
N TYR A 287 13.55 -35.37 -5.27
CA TYR A 287 12.53 -34.37 -4.99
C TYR A 287 11.25 -34.96 -4.38
N THR A 288 10.84 -36.15 -4.83
CA THR A 288 9.56 -36.75 -4.42
C THR A 288 9.67 -37.71 -3.22
N ASP A 289 10.82 -38.37 -3.02
CA ASP A 289 11.14 -38.98 -1.71
C ASP A 289 11.29 -37.89 -0.63
N MET A 290 11.87 -36.72 -0.98
CA MET A 290 11.89 -35.55 -0.10
C MET A 290 10.49 -34.99 0.16
N ALA A 291 9.61 -34.89 -0.84
CA ALA A 291 8.24 -34.39 -0.66
C ALA A 291 7.40 -35.28 0.25
N SER A 292 7.49 -36.61 0.13
CA SER A 292 6.73 -37.56 0.96
C SER A 292 7.24 -37.65 2.40
N MET A 293 8.58 -37.58 2.61
CA MET A 293 9.17 -37.44 3.94
C MET A 293 8.88 -36.08 4.57
N ARG A 294 8.81 -35.02 3.76
CA ARG A 294 8.42 -33.67 4.20
C ARG A 294 6.96 -33.64 4.63
N LYS A 295 6.03 -34.23 3.86
CA LYS A 295 4.60 -34.27 4.23
C LYS A 295 4.35 -34.96 5.57
N ARG A 296 4.97 -36.13 5.82
CA ARG A 296 4.84 -36.79 7.13
C ARG A 296 5.33 -35.90 8.26
N ARG A 297 6.45 -35.21 8.04
CA ARG A 297 6.98 -34.23 8.98
C ARG A 297 6.05 -33.02 9.15
N GLU A 298 5.44 -32.49 8.09
CA GLU A 298 4.50 -31.35 8.17
C GLU A 298 3.20 -31.76 8.91
N ASP A 299 2.64 -32.94 8.62
CA ASP A 299 1.47 -33.51 9.32
C ASP A 299 1.78 -33.85 10.81
N GLU A 300 3.02 -34.24 11.12
CA GLU A 300 3.51 -34.49 12.49
C GLU A 300 3.84 -33.18 13.23
N GLU A 301 4.50 -32.22 12.58
CA GLU A 301 4.81 -30.89 13.13
C GLU A 301 3.54 -30.09 13.40
N LEU A 302 2.52 -30.13 12.53
CA LEU A 302 1.23 -29.50 12.78
C LEU A 302 0.48 -30.09 13.98
N LYS A 303 0.76 -31.35 14.34
CA LYS A 303 0.26 -31.95 15.59
C LYS A 303 1.13 -31.52 16.77
N ASP A 304 2.45 -31.62 16.67
CA ASP A 304 3.42 -31.27 17.72
C ASP A 304 3.35 -29.79 18.13
N ARG A 305 3.06 -28.88 17.18
CA ARG A 305 2.77 -27.44 17.45
C ARG A 305 1.60 -27.22 18.40
N THR A 306 0.69 -28.18 18.55
CA THR A 306 -0.41 -28.09 19.54
C THR A 306 0.10 -28.23 20.97
N ASP A 307 1.28 -28.82 21.18
CA ASP A 307 1.77 -29.27 22.49
C ASP A 307 3.03 -28.55 22.98
N GLN A 308 3.59 -27.61 22.22
CA GLN A 308 4.74 -26.79 22.64
C GLN A 308 4.30 -25.57 23.49
N PRO A 309 4.57 -25.54 24.82
CA PRO A 309 4.76 -24.27 25.53
C PRO A 309 6.05 -23.58 25.04
N ARG A 310 6.31 -22.34 25.49
CA ARG A 310 7.56 -21.62 25.19
C ARG A 310 8.79 -22.51 25.40
N GLY A 311 9.45 -22.87 24.30
CA GLY A 311 10.81 -23.42 24.34
C GLY A 311 11.74 -22.40 24.97
N THR A 312 12.70 -22.86 25.76
CA THR A 312 13.71 -21.96 26.34
C THR A 312 14.49 -21.31 25.18
N TRP A 313 15.03 -20.09 25.34
CA TRP A 313 15.79 -19.44 24.24
C TRP A 313 16.90 -20.35 23.67
N ASP A 314 17.51 -21.20 24.50
CA ASP A 314 18.49 -22.23 24.10
C ASP A 314 17.93 -23.33 23.18
N GLU A 315 16.62 -23.61 23.19
CA GLU A 315 15.95 -24.52 22.26
C GLU A 315 15.60 -23.82 20.94
N VAL A 316 15.13 -22.57 21.00
CA VAL A 316 14.92 -21.75 19.80
C VAL A 316 16.24 -21.59 19.04
N TYR A 317 17.33 -21.28 19.74
CA TYR A 317 18.67 -21.14 19.18
C TYR A 317 19.24 -22.46 18.63
N ARG A 318 18.99 -23.60 19.31
CA ARG A 318 19.37 -24.93 18.79
C ARG A 318 18.55 -25.34 17.56
N ASN A 319 17.25 -25.05 17.52
CA ASN A 319 16.39 -25.37 16.37
C ASN A 319 16.68 -24.47 15.17
N ALA A 320 16.99 -23.19 15.39
CA ALA A 320 17.43 -22.26 14.34
C ALA A 320 18.71 -22.72 13.63
N ARG A 321 19.57 -23.49 14.32
CA ARG A 321 20.86 -24.01 13.85
C ARG A 321 20.78 -25.34 13.08
N ARG A 322 19.59 -25.93 12.90
CA ARG A 322 19.43 -27.08 11.98
C ARG A 322 19.75 -26.63 10.54
N PRO A 323 20.67 -27.31 9.82
CA PRO A 323 21.22 -26.79 8.58
C PRO A 323 20.26 -27.01 7.39
N ASP A 324 19.36 -26.05 7.17
CA ASP A 324 18.74 -25.88 5.85
C ASP A 324 19.66 -25.01 4.97
N ARG A 325 19.86 -25.41 3.72
CA ARG A 325 20.95 -24.88 2.87
C ARG A 325 20.52 -23.63 2.11
N SER A 326 20.44 -22.51 2.81
CA SER A 326 20.40 -21.17 2.21
C SER A 326 21.28 -20.22 3.02
N LEU A 327 22.50 -19.96 2.53
CA LEU A 327 23.49 -19.10 3.17
C LEU A 327 23.20 -17.62 2.88
N HIS A 328 22.24 -17.04 3.60
CA HIS A 328 22.19 -15.60 3.85
C HIS A 328 21.91 -15.38 5.34
N GLU A 329 22.39 -14.25 5.87
CA GLU A 329 22.15 -13.82 7.24
C GLU A 329 20.64 -13.79 7.48
N ARG A 330 20.15 -14.68 8.36
CA ARG A 330 18.73 -14.78 8.67
C ARG A 330 18.34 -13.54 9.46
N ASP A 331 17.37 -12.80 8.96
CA ASP A 331 16.86 -11.57 9.59
C ASP A 331 16.53 -11.83 11.07
N GLU A 332 16.98 -10.94 11.96
CA GLU A 332 16.68 -11.05 13.40
C GLU A 332 15.16 -11.08 13.65
N GLY A 333 14.38 -10.39 12.81
CA GLY A 333 12.92 -10.45 12.84
C GLY A 333 12.34 -11.85 12.60
N GLU A 334 12.98 -12.71 11.78
CA GLU A 334 12.56 -14.11 11.62
C GLU A 334 12.88 -14.94 12.87
N LEU A 335 14.03 -14.69 13.49
CA LEU A 335 14.45 -15.39 14.71
C LEU A 335 13.52 -15.08 15.88
N GLU A 336 13.21 -13.80 16.12
CA GLU A 336 12.24 -13.39 17.15
C GLU A 336 10.88 -14.07 16.97
N ARG A 337 10.36 -14.10 15.73
CA ARG A 337 9.08 -14.75 15.41
C ARG A 337 9.07 -16.25 15.66
N THR A 338 10.19 -16.96 15.46
CA THR A 338 10.25 -18.40 15.77
C THR A 338 10.14 -18.73 17.26
N GLY A 339 10.34 -17.75 18.15
CA GLY A 339 10.13 -17.90 19.60
C GLY A 339 8.73 -17.54 20.11
N GLN A 340 7.82 -17.08 19.25
CA GLN A 340 6.47 -16.61 19.63
C GLN A 340 5.37 -17.64 19.30
N PRO A 341 4.30 -17.74 20.11
CA PRO A 341 3.20 -18.67 19.84
C PRO A 341 2.29 -18.20 18.69
N LEU A 342 2.30 -16.90 18.37
CA LEU A 342 1.42 -16.21 17.42
C LEU A 342 2.24 -15.35 16.45
N CYS A 343 1.81 -15.28 15.19
CA CYS A 343 2.23 -14.26 14.21
C CYS A 343 0.98 -13.71 13.50
N ILE A 344 0.81 -12.39 13.47
CA ILE A 344 -0.31 -11.69 12.82
C ILE A 344 0.16 -11.15 11.47
N TYR A 345 -0.52 -11.52 10.39
CA TYR A 345 -0.22 -11.01 9.04
C TYR A 345 -1.02 -9.75 8.72
N GLU A 346 -0.39 -8.79 8.06
CA GLU A 346 -1.04 -7.55 7.60
C GLU A 346 -1.05 -7.49 6.07
N PRO A 347 -2.15 -7.88 5.40
CA PRO A 347 -2.28 -7.81 3.94
C PRO A 347 -2.27 -6.37 3.43
N TYR A 348 -1.50 -6.09 2.38
CA TYR A 348 -1.43 -4.75 1.80
C TYR A 348 -1.15 -4.73 0.29
N PHE A 349 -1.57 -3.64 -0.38
CA PHE A 349 -1.50 -3.51 -1.84
C PHE A 349 -0.36 -2.61 -2.35
N GLY A 350 0.14 -1.67 -1.54
CA GLY A 350 1.24 -0.80 -1.94
C GLY A 350 1.55 0.34 -0.97
N VAL A 351 2.38 1.28 -1.44
CA VAL A 351 3.06 2.33 -0.64
C VAL A 351 2.13 3.10 0.31
N GLY A 352 0.93 3.48 -0.13
CA GLY A 352 0.00 4.29 0.68
C GLY A 352 -0.52 3.60 1.95
N THR A 353 -0.30 2.30 2.11
CA THR A 353 -0.69 1.56 3.32
C THR A 353 0.42 1.43 4.35
N TRP A 354 1.68 1.67 3.99
CA TRP A 354 2.84 1.45 4.88
C TRP A 354 2.76 2.15 6.24
N PRO A 355 2.24 3.39 6.38
CA PRO A 355 2.12 4.05 7.69
C PRO A 355 1.16 3.36 8.67
N PHE A 356 0.28 2.47 8.17
CA PHE A 356 -0.71 1.74 8.97
C PHE A 356 -0.26 0.31 9.32
N LEU A 357 0.95 -0.08 8.91
CA LEU A 357 1.53 -1.39 9.16
C LEU A 357 2.48 -1.34 10.36
N HIS A 358 2.45 -2.39 11.16
CA HIS A 358 3.28 -2.53 12.35
C HIS A 358 4.71 -2.93 11.98
N HIS A 359 5.64 -2.66 12.91
CA HIS A 359 7.08 -2.92 12.78
C HIS A 359 7.63 -3.82 13.91
N THR A 360 6.75 -4.29 14.79
CA THR A 360 7.05 -5.22 15.89
C THR A 360 6.96 -6.68 15.43
N SER A 361 7.78 -7.58 15.99
CA SER A 361 7.84 -8.98 15.56
C SER A 361 6.55 -9.79 15.69
N LEU A 362 5.57 -9.37 16.48
CA LEU A 362 4.22 -9.98 16.49
C LEU A 362 3.50 -9.87 15.13
N TYR A 363 3.85 -8.86 14.33
CA TYR A 363 3.22 -8.55 13.04
C TYR A 363 4.20 -8.79 11.88
N ARG A 364 3.71 -9.30 10.74
CA ARG A 364 4.47 -9.45 9.48
C ARG A 364 3.63 -8.95 8.31
N GLY A 365 4.15 -8.01 7.53
CA GLY A 365 3.42 -7.51 6.37
C GLY A 365 3.33 -8.57 5.27
N LEU A 366 2.27 -8.48 4.46
CA LEU A 366 2.03 -9.38 3.35
C LEU A 366 1.66 -8.55 2.11
N GLY A 367 2.62 -8.42 1.21
CA GLY A 367 2.44 -7.67 -0.03
C GLY A 367 1.66 -8.49 -1.05
N LEU A 368 0.47 -8.02 -1.41
CA LEU A 368 -0.36 -8.58 -2.49
C LEU A 368 0.14 -8.17 -3.89
N SER A 369 1.16 -7.31 -3.97
CA SER A 369 1.77 -6.82 -5.21
C SER A 369 3.29 -6.71 -5.07
N THR A 370 4.02 -7.36 -5.98
CA THR A 370 5.50 -7.35 -6.03
C THR A 370 6.07 -5.93 -6.14
N LYS A 371 5.35 -5.01 -6.79
CA LYS A 371 5.77 -3.61 -7.03
C LYS A 371 5.54 -2.66 -5.85
N GLY A 372 4.89 -3.13 -4.77
CA GLY A 372 4.44 -2.28 -3.66
C GLY A 372 5.11 -2.57 -2.31
N ARG A 373 6.09 -3.47 -2.25
CA ARG A 373 6.69 -3.97 -1.01
C ARG A 373 7.47 -2.91 -0.23
N ARG A 374 7.38 -2.93 1.10
CA ARG A 374 8.21 -2.11 2.01
C ARG A 374 9.70 -2.43 1.81
N PRO A 375 10.55 -1.46 1.43
CA PRO A 375 11.99 -1.68 1.31
C PRO A 375 12.61 -2.07 2.65
N GLY A 376 13.42 -3.14 2.66
CA GLY A 376 14.14 -3.58 3.86
C GLY A 376 13.30 -4.26 4.95
N ALA A 377 12.00 -4.47 4.75
CA ALA A 377 11.16 -5.24 5.67
C ALA A 377 11.00 -6.70 5.22
N ASP A 378 10.98 -7.64 6.17
CA ASP A 378 10.66 -9.06 5.93
C ASP A 378 9.14 -9.31 5.73
N ASP A 379 8.59 -8.61 4.75
CA ASP A 379 7.22 -8.79 4.30
C ASP A 379 7.11 -9.93 3.29
N VAL A 380 6.12 -10.81 3.47
CA VAL A 380 5.85 -11.92 2.56
C VAL A 380 5.34 -11.41 1.21
N ASP A 381 5.94 -11.84 0.10
CA ASP A 381 5.44 -11.56 -1.24
C ASP A 381 4.39 -12.61 -1.67
N ALA A 382 3.12 -12.24 -1.63
CA ALA A 382 2.02 -13.16 -1.92
C ALA A 382 2.00 -13.69 -3.36
N PRO A 383 2.28 -12.89 -4.42
CA PRO A 383 2.28 -13.40 -5.80
C PRO A 383 3.38 -14.42 -6.12
N SER A 384 4.55 -14.36 -5.45
CA SER A 384 5.56 -15.43 -5.54
C SER A 384 5.10 -16.75 -4.93
N ARG A 385 4.16 -16.71 -3.98
CA ARG A 385 3.62 -17.90 -3.29
C ARG A 385 2.37 -18.44 -3.96
N LEU A 386 1.50 -17.57 -4.47
CA LEU A 386 0.27 -17.94 -5.18
C LEU A 386 0.21 -17.24 -6.53
N PRO A 387 0.62 -17.90 -7.63
CA PRO A 387 0.70 -17.29 -8.96
C PRO A 387 -0.61 -16.67 -9.47
N LEU A 388 -1.76 -17.12 -8.96
CA LEU A 388 -3.08 -16.53 -9.22
C LEU A 388 -3.12 -15.01 -8.95
N LEU A 389 -2.39 -14.54 -7.92
CA LEU A 389 -2.34 -13.13 -7.52
C LEU A 389 -1.47 -12.25 -8.44
N ASN A 390 -0.73 -12.84 -9.40
CA ASN A 390 -0.12 -12.07 -10.49
C ASN A 390 -1.18 -11.49 -11.44
N ASN A 391 -2.34 -12.14 -11.55
CA ASN A 391 -3.47 -11.61 -12.31
C ASN A 391 -4.15 -10.51 -11.50
N GLY A 392 -4.13 -9.28 -12.03
CA GLY A 392 -4.77 -8.12 -11.41
C GLY A 392 -6.26 -8.31 -11.14
N TYR A 393 -6.99 -9.07 -11.97
CA TYR A 393 -8.40 -9.38 -11.73
C TYR A 393 -8.59 -10.12 -10.40
N PHE A 394 -7.89 -11.25 -10.20
CA PHE A 394 -8.08 -12.06 -9.00
C PHE A 394 -7.51 -11.40 -7.75
N ARG A 395 -6.42 -10.64 -7.89
CA ARG A 395 -5.89 -9.82 -6.79
C ARG A 395 -6.91 -8.77 -6.33
N ASP A 396 -7.58 -8.08 -7.25
CA ASP A 396 -8.55 -7.05 -6.90
C ASP A 396 -9.85 -7.70 -6.35
N VAL A 397 -10.36 -8.75 -7.01
CA VAL A 397 -11.64 -9.41 -6.66
C VAL A 397 -11.61 -10.15 -5.32
N LEU A 398 -10.49 -10.82 -4.99
CA LEU A 398 -10.31 -11.49 -3.70
C LEU A 398 -9.93 -10.50 -2.58
N GLY A 399 -9.39 -9.33 -2.93
CA GLY A 399 -8.98 -8.34 -1.95
C GLY A 399 -7.92 -8.88 -0.98
N GLU A 400 -8.04 -8.48 0.29
CA GLU A 400 -7.18 -8.99 1.37
C GLU A 400 -7.29 -10.52 1.56
N TYR A 401 -8.40 -11.14 1.15
CA TYR A 401 -8.62 -12.59 1.28
C TYR A 401 -7.60 -13.44 0.50
N GLY A 402 -7.04 -12.90 -0.59
CA GLY A 402 -5.97 -13.56 -1.36
C GLY A 402 -4.73 -13.85 -0.51
N ALA A 403 -4.52 -13.10 0.59
CA ALA A 403 -3.45 -13.33 1.55
C ALA A 403 -3.57 -14.69 2.26
N PHE A 404 -4.80 -15.12 2.59
CA PHE A 404 -5.05 -16.37 3.32
C PHE A 404 -4.61 -17.56 2.47
N PHE A 405 -4.98 -17.54 1.19
CA PHE A 405 -4.58 -18.53 0.19
C PHE A 405 -3.06 -18.53 -0.05
N ALA A 406 -2.42 -17.35 -0.08
CA ALA A 406 -0.98 -17.24 -0.29
C ALA A 406 -0.14 -17.76 0.88
N ILE A 407 -0.59 -17.57 2.14
CA ILE A 407 0.07 -18.14 3.32
C ILE A 407 -0.21 -19.64 3.46
N ALA A 408 -1.44 -20.08 3.23
CA ALA A 408 -1.80 -21.49 3.35
C ALA A 408 -1.09 -22.39 2.33
N ASN A 409 -0.78 -21.88 1.13
CA ASN A 409 -0.01 -22.62 0.13
C ASN A 409 1.42 -22.91 0.63
N ARG A 410 1.68 -24.14 1.09
CA ARG A 410 2.95 -24.55 1.73
C ARG A 410 3.26 -23.75 2.99
N ILE A 411 2.31 -23.72 3.92
CA ILE A 411 2.34 -22.90 5.13
C ILE A 411 3.64 -23.03 5.93
N ASP A 412 4.16 -24.25 6.08
CA ASP A 412 5.34 -24.58 6.90
C ASP A 412 6.66 -23.93 6.44
N ARG A 413 6.69 -23.43 5.20
CA ARG A 413 7.82 -22.69 4.65
C ARG A 413 7.89 -21.23 5.14
N ILE A 414 6.78 -20.66 5.59
CA ILE A 414 6.67 -19.25 6.00
C ILE A 414 6.25 -19.13 7.47
N HIS A 415 5.28 -19.93 7.89
CA HIS A 415 4.62 -19.82 9.17
C HIS A 415 4.81 -21.11 9.97
N LYS A 416 5.48 -21.00 11.12
CA LYS A 416 5.83 -22.12 12.00
C LYS A 416 5.17 -22.04 13.38
N ASN A 417 4.49 -20.92 13.66
CA ASN A 417 3.84 -20.65 14.93
C ASN A 417 2.58 -21.54 15.09
N ALA A 418 2.17 -21.78 16.33
CA ALA A 418 0.99 -22.56 16.65
C ALA A 418 -0.33 -21.81 16.37
N TRP A 419 -0.27 -20.47 16.35
CA TRP A 419 -1.39 -19.57 16.06
C TRP A 419 -1.04 -18.59 14.94
N ILE A 420 -2.05 -18.29 14.12
CA ILE A 420 -1.99 -17.35 13.02
C ILE A 420 -3.07 -16.28 13.19
N GLY A 421 -2.70 -15.04 12.96
CA GLY A 421 -3.63 -13.91 12.93
C GLY A 421 -3.61 -13.18 11.61
N PHE A 422 -4.64 -12.38 11.39
CA PHE A 422 -4.70 -11.37 10.33
C PHE A 422 -5.22 -10.06 10.90
N GLN A 423 -4.70 -8.94 10.37
CA GLN A 423 -5.19 -7.59 10.65
C GLN A 423 -5.24 -6.81 9.34
N SER A 424 -6.42 -6.26 9.01
CA SER A 424 -6.50 -5.28 7.92
C SER A 424 -5.84 -3.98 8.36
N TRP A 425 -5.02 -3.38 7.49
CA TRP A 425 -4.47 -2.02 7.68
C TRP A 425 -5.57 -0.97 7.93
N ARG A 426 -6.81 -1.25 7.47
CA ARG A 426 -8.00 -0.42 7.70
C ARG A 426 -8.41 -0.38 9.17
N ALA A 427 -8.09 -1.42 9.96
CA ALA A 427 -8.35 -1.44 11.39
C ALA A 427 -7.44 -0.43 12.10
N THR A 428 -6.14 -0.41 11.78
CA THR A 428 -5.19 0.61 12.24
C THR A 428 -5.63 2.01 11.83
N ALA A 429 -6.01 2.21 10.56
CA ALA A 429 -6.51 3.50 10.05
C ALA A 429 -7.81 3.99 10.73
N ARG A 430 -8.57 3.10 11.36
CA ARG A 430 -9.77 3.42 12.17
C ARG A 430 -9.50 3.51 13.67
N MET A 431 -8.23 3.47 14.10
CA MET A 431 -7.82 3.40 15.52
C MET A 431 -8.45 2.19 16.26
N ARG A 432 -8.53 1.05 15.57
CA ARG A 432 -9.05 -0.24 16.09
C ARG A 432 -8.04 -1.39 15.95
N SER A 433 -6.75 -1.10 15.83
CA SER A 433 -5.69 -2.10 16.05
C SER A 433 -5.57 -2.42 17.55
N LEU A 434 -4.96 -3.56 17.88
CA LEU A 434 -4.71 -3.92 19.28
C LEU A 434 -3.71 -2.95 19.92
N SER A 435 -3.94 -2.58 21.17
CA SER A 435 -2.93 -1.93 22.03
C SER A 435 -1.92 -2.96 22.52
N LYS A 436 -0.73 -2.52 22.96
CA LYS A 436 0.26 -3.41 23.60
C LYS A 436 -0.29 -4.17 24.82
N THR A 437 -1.30 -3.61 25.49
CA THR A 437 -2.00 -4.27 26.61
C THR A 437 -2.92 -5.38 26.08
N ALA A 438 -3.64 -5.13 24.99
CA ALA A 438 -4.51 -6.11 24.35
C ALA A 438 -3.73 -7.24 23.65
N GLU A 439 -2.64 -6.92 22.96
CA GLU A 439 -1.65 -7.88 22.43
C GLU A 439 -1.18 -8.83 23.52
N LYS A 440 -0.76 -8.29 24.67
CA LYS A 440 -0.31 -9.10 25.81
C LYS A 440 -1.43 -9.98 26.36
N SER A 441 -2.63 -9.44 26.59
CA SER A 441 -3.79 -10.22 27.06
C SER A 441 -4.15 -11.38 26.12
N LEU A 442 -4.01 -11.16 24.81
CA LEU A 442 -4.19 -12.18 23.78
C LEU A 442 -3.13 -13.28 23.87
N LEU A 443 -1.85 -12.92 23.95
CA LEU A 443 -0.75 -13.87 24.10
C LEU A 443 -0.85 -14.67 25.40
N ASP A 444 -1.09 -14.01 26.54
CA ASP A 444 -1.26 -14.64 27.86
C ASP A 444 -2.43 -15.65 27.85
N SER A 445 -3.51 -15.36 27.12
CA SER A 445 -4.70 -16.24 27.02
C SER A 445 -4.52 -17.41 26.05
N ILE A 446 -3.70 -17.23 25.02
CA ILE A 446 -3.24 -18.29 24.11
C ILE A 446 -2.31 -19.26 24.86
N GLU A 447 -1.30 -18.74 25.56
CA GLU A 447 -0.32 -19.54 26.29
C GLU A 447 -0.97 -20.32 27.45
N ALA A 448 -1.88 -19.69 28.20
CA ALA A 448 -2.69 -20.36 29.22
C ALA A 448 -3.81 -21.27 28.65
N ARG A 449 -3.90 -21.45 27.32
CA ARG A 449 -4.88 -22.28 26.59
C ARG A 449 -6.35 -22.06 27.00
N ARG A 450 -6.70 -20.87 27.52
CA ARG A 450 -7.97 -20.61 28.27
C ARG A 450 -9.24 -21.01 27.53
N HIS A 451 -9.24 -20.82 26.21
CA HIS A 451 -10.41 -21.04 25.37
C HIS A 451 -10.24 -22.22 24.38
N GLY A 452 -9.06 -22.84 24.31
CA GLY A 452 -8.76 -23.91 23.35
C GLY A 452 -8.92 -23.43 21.91
N ASP A 453 -9.68 -24.18 21.10
CA ASP A 453 -9.91 -23.88 19.68
C ASP A 453 -10.92 -22.73 19.49
N THR A 454 -10.38 -21.53 19.26
CA THR A 454 -11.10 -20.25 19.37
C THR A 454 -10.73 -19.29 18.24
N LEU A 455 -11.75 -18.67 17.65
CA LEU A 455 -11.63 -17.44 16.86
C LEU A 455 -11.62 -16.25 17.82
N TYR A 456 -10.47 -15.61 18.01
CA TYR A 456 -10.37 -14.30 18.65
C TYR A 456 -10.56 -13.22 17.60
N PHE A 457 -11.30 -12.15 17.88
CA PHE A 457 -11.47 -11.01 16.97
C PHE A 457 -11.67 -9.70 17.75
N TRP A 458 -11.34 -8.55 17.14
CA TRP A 458 -11.41 -7.24 17.85
C TRP A 458 -12.13 -6.13 17.08
N VAL A 459 -12.50 -6.34 15.81
CA VAL A 459 -13.35 -5.38 15.07
C VAL A 459 -14.77 -5.93 14.93
N ARG A 460 -15.73 -5.25 15.54
CA ARG A 460 -17.13 -5.72 15.72
C ARG A 460 -18.10 -5.16 14.68
N LEU A 461 -18.96 -6.02 14.14
CA LEU A 461 -20.03 -5.69 13.20
C LEU A 461 -21.02 -4.65 13.74
N ASP A 462 -21.45 -4.77 14.99
CA ASP A 462 -22.43 -3.87 15.63
C ASP A 462 -21.93 -2.43 15.88
N THR A 463 -20.64 -2.20 15.64
CA THR A 463 -19.96 -0.91 15.76
C THR A 463 -19.35 -0.44 14.43
N ASP A 464 -19.57 -1.16 13.33
CA ASP A 464 -19.06 -0.76 12.02
C ASP A 464 -19.87 0.45 11.49
N PRO A 465 -19.21 1.51 10.99
CA PRO A 465 -19.89 2.65 10.37
C PRO A 465 -20.84 2.28 9.22
N ARG A 466 -20.65 1.11 8.58
CA ARG A 466 -21.53 0.54 7.54
C ARG A 466 -22.84 -0.02 8.11
N ASN A 467 -22.98 -0.17 9.43
CA ASN A 467 -24.18 -0.70 10.10
C ASN A 467 -24.79 0.27 11.14
N PRO A 468 -25.22 1.49 10.74
CA PRO A 468 -25.77 2.46 11.69
C PRO A 468 -27.06 1.97 12.38
N SER A 469 -27.83 1.12 11.71
CA SER A 469 -29.10 0.58 12.21
C SER A 469 -28.96 -0.71 13.02
N LYS A 470 -27.73 -1.21 13.26
CA LYS A 470 -27.44 -2.47 13.97
C LYS A 470 -28.26 -3.67 13.45
N GLN A 471 -28.30 -3.80 12.13
CA GLN A 471 -28.91 -4.93 11.43
C GLN A 471 -28.26 -6.26 11.83
N ASP A 472 -29.02 -7.36 11.69
CA ASP A 472 -28.51 -8.73 11.84
C ASP A 472 -27.44 -9.08 10.79
N PHE A 473 -26.79 -10.24 10.95
CA PHE A 473 -25.69 -10.69 10.11
C PHE A 473 -26.00 -10.73 8.61
N TRP A 474 -27.15 -11.29 8.22
CA TRP A 474 -27.49 -11.48 6.81
C TRP A 474 -28.03 -10.17 6.19
N SER A 475 -28.85 -9.42 6.93
CA SER A 475 -29.27 -8.08 6.53
C SER A 475 -28.08 -7.12 6.34
N PHE A 476 -27.09 -7.15 7.24
CA PHE A 476 -25.86 -6.39 7.09
C PHE A 476 -25.09 -6.83 5.84
N CYS A 477 -24.97 -8.15 5.61
CA CYS A 477 -24.27 -8.67 4.43
C CYS A 477 -24.93 -8.18 3.13
N ASP A 478 -26.26 -8.17 3.06
CA ASP A 478 -27.00 -7.63 1.91
C ASP A 478 -26.83 -6.12 1.77
N THR A 479 -26.92 -5.36 2.86
CA THR A 479 -26.68 -3.90 2.86
C THR A 479 -25.31 -3.56 2.28
N ILE A 480 -24.25 -4.27 2.67
CA ILE A 480 -22.92 -4.04 2.11
C ILE A 480 -22.70 -4.70 0.74
N ASN A 481 -23.60 -5.54 0.21
CA ASN A 481 -23.48 -6.23 -1.08
C ASN A 481 -24.68 -5.99 -2.02
N ALA A 482 -25.24 -4.78 -2.01
CA ALA A 482 -26.31 -4.35 -2.93
C ALA A 482 -27.59 -5.22 -2.92
N GLY A 483 -27.91 -5.86 -1.80
CA GLY A 483 -29.09 -6.73 -1.65
C GLY A 483 -28.90 -8.19 -2.10
N ASN A 484 -27.71 -8.56 -2.57
CA ASN A 484 -27.48 -9.83 -3.28
C ASN A 484 -26.58 -10.84 -2.52
N CYS A 485 -26.15 -10.55 -1.29
CA CYS A 485 -25.27 -11.45 -0.53
C CYS A 485 -25.96 -12.77 -0.19
N GLN A 486 -27.17 -12.72 0.37
CA GLN A 486 -27.90 -13.91 0.77
C GLN A 486 -28.08 -14.90 -0.39
N LEU A 487 -28.48 -14.38 -1.55
CA LEU A 487 -28.64 -15.18 -2.76
C LEU A 487 -27.30 -15.76 -3.25
N ALA A 488 -26.28 -14.92 -3.45
CA ALA A 488 -24.96 -15.35 -3.92
C ALA A 488 -24.29 -16.37 -2.98
N PHE A 489 -24.43 -16.19 -1.66
CA PHE A 489 -23.94 -17.14 -0.67
C PHE A 489 -24.67 -18.48 -0.80
N SER A 490 -26.01 -18.46 -0.88
CA SER A 490 -26.81 -19.68 -1.00
C SER A 490 -26.51 -20.48 -2.27
N GLU A 491 -26.28 -19.79 -3.39
CA GLU A 491 -25.99 -20.42 -4.67
C GLU A 491 -24.56 -20.99 -4.72
N ALA A 492 -23.56 -20.24 -4.24
CA ALA A 492 -22.19 -20.75 -4.10
C ALA A 492 -22.14 -21.98 -3.17
N LEU A 493 -22.91 -21.96 -2.07
CA LEU A 493 -23.02 -23.10 -1.16
C LEU A 493 -23.67 -24.32 -1.83
N LYS A 494 -24.76 -24.14 -2.58
CA LYS A 494 -25.41 -25.21 -3.36
C LYS A 494 -24.45 -25.81 -4.39
N HIS A 495 -23.75 -24.97 -5.14
CA HIS A 495 -22.81 -25.40 -6.17
C HIS A 495 -21.64 -26.18 -5.55
N MET A 496 -21.05 -25.66 -4.46
CA MET A 496 -19.94 -26.30 -3.75
C MET A 496 -20.30 -27.69 -3.20
N TYR A 497 -21.51 -27.88 -2.65
CA TYR A 497 -21.98 -29.18 -2.13
C TYR A 497 -22.76 -30.03 -3.17
N GLY A 498 -22.82 -29.63 -4.44
CA GLY A 498 -23.52 -30.37 -5.51
C GLY A 498 -25.05 -30.52 -5.33
N ILE A 499 -25.69 -29.59 -4.61
CA ILE A 499 -27.11 -29.67 -4.22
C ILE A 499 -28.01 -29.36 -5.42
N LYS A 500 -28.84 -30.33 -5.85
CA LYS A 500 -29.71 -30.22 -7.03
C LYS A 500 -31.13 -29.69 -6.76
N HIS A 501 -31.50 -29.46 -5.49
CA HIS A 501 -32.84 -29.02 -5.09
C HIS A 501 -32.80 -27.62 -4.46
N ASN A 502 -33.98 -26.96 -4.40
CA ASN A 502 -34.17 -25.61 -3.87
C ASN A 502 -33.91 -25.53 -2.35
N LEU A 503 -32.64 -25.56 -1.95
CA LEU A 503 -32.24 -25.27 -0.57
C LEU A 503 -32.28 -23.75 -0.36
N SER A 504 -33.45 -23.23 -0.04
CA SER A 504 -33.67 -21.80 0.23
C SER A 504 -33.16 -21.34 1.59
N SER A 505 -32.80 -22.27 2.49
CA SER A 505 -32.26 -21.95 3.81
C SER A 505 -30.77 -21.63 3.75
N LEU A 506 -30.40 -20.45 4.22
CA LEU A 506 -29.02 -20.12 4.59
C LEU A 506 -28.63 -20.81 5.92
N PRO A 507 -27.33 -20.92 6.21
CA PRO A 507 -26.86 -21.26 7.55
C PRO A 507 -27.41 -20.24 8.57
N PRO A 508 -28.14 -20.69 9.62
CA PRO A 508 -28.78 -19.78 10.56
C PRO A 508 -27.75 -19.10 11.46
N MET A 509 -27.67 -17.77 11.34
CA MET A 509 -26.83 -16.89 12.14
C MET A 509 -27.73 -16.19 13.17
N PRO A 510 -27.52 -16.35 14.48
CA PRO A 510 -28.40 -15.79 15.50
C PRO A 510 -28.33 -14.26 15.59
N SER A 511 -29.45 -13.67 16.00
CA SER A 511 -29.58 -12.27 16.39
C SER A 511 -29.69 -12.14 17.93
N ASP A 512 -28.86 -12.90 18.65
CA ASP A 512 -28.68 -12.77 20.10
C ASP A 512 -27.85 -11.52 20.43
N GLU A 513 -27.55 -11.27 21.71
CA GLU A 513 -26.73 -10.13 22.17
C GLU A 513 -25.27 -10.16 21.67
N GLY A 514 -24.87 -11.19 20.91
CA GLY A 514 -23.52 -11.36 20.40
C GLY A 514 -23.23 -10.50 19.18
N THR A 515 -21.94 -10.32 18.88
CA THR A 515 -21.47 -9.59 17.70
C THR A 515 -20.43 -10.38 16.90
N TRP A 516 -20.32 -10.05 15.62
CA TRP A 516 -19.54 -10.77 14.63
C TRP A 516 -18.26 -10.03 14.24
N SER A 517 -17.27 -10.77 13.72
CA SER A 517 -16.03 -10.21 13.21
C SER A 517 -16.25 -9.53 11.85
N VAL A 518 -15.63 -8.36 11.68
CA VAL A 518 -15.49 -7.68 10.38
C VAL A 518 -14.02 -7.34 10.10
N MET A 519 -13.72 -6.83 8.92
CA MET A 519 -12.41 -6.29 8.51
C MET A 519 -11.21 -7.22 8.74
N HIS A 520 -11.38 -8.53 8.56
CA HIS A 520 -10.32 -9.55 8.63
C HIS A 520 -9.36 -9.43 9.82
N SER A 521 -9.89 -9.02 10.98
CA SER A 521 -9.12 -8.67 12.17
C SER A 521 -9.35 -9.69 13.28
N TRP A 522 -8.68 -10.84 13.13
CA TRP A 522 -8.90 -12.05 13.94
C TRP A 522 -7.67 -12.96 14.04
N VAL A 523 -7.69 -13.89 15.00
CA VAL A 523 -6.65 -14.88 15.30
C VAL A 523 -7.26 -16.27 15.50
N LEU A 524 -6.62 -17.31 14.95
CA LEU A 524 -7.00 -18.73 15.02
C LEU A 524 -5.78 -19.62 15.32
N PRO A 525 -5.97 -20.84 15.86
CA PRO A 525 -4.95 -21.88 15.79
C PRO A 525 -4.61 -22.19 14.33
N THR A 526 -3.33 -22.41 14.02
CA THR A 526 -2.86 -22.63 12.64
C THR A 526 -3.54 -23.83 11.97
N LYS A 527 -3.83 -24.89 12.74
CA LYS A 527 -4.63 -26.03 12.28
C LYS A 527 -6.04 -25.60 11.84
N SER A 528 -6.76 -24.88 12.69
CA SER A 528 -8.13 -24.41 12.46
C SER A 528 -8.19 -23.44 11.26
N PHE A 529 -7.15 -22.63 11.06
CA PHE A 529 -6.97 -21.82 9.85
C PHE A 529 -6.85 -22.68 8.58
N MET A 530 -6.11 -23.79 8.58
CA MET A 530 -6.02 -24.67 7.40
C MET A 530 -7.37 -25.35 7.08
N GLU A 531 -8.16 -25.71 8.09
CA GLU A 531 -9.54 -26.19 7.91
C GLU A 531 -10.46 -25.12 7.29
N PHE A 532 -10.34 -23.87 7.74
CA PHE A 532 -11.06 -22.73 7.19
C PHE A 532 -10.65 -22.40 5.74
N VAL A 533 -9.35 -22.47 5.42
CA VAL A 533 -8.86 -22.24 4.06
C VAL A 533 -9.33 -23.34 3.10
N MET A 534 -9.38 -24.60 3.55
CA MET A 534 -9.94 -25.71 2.77
C MET A 534 -11.41 -25.47 2.40
N PHE A 535 -12.25 -25.07 3.35
CA PHE A 535 -13.64 -24.69 3.08
C PHE A 535 -13.73 -23.48 2.13
N SER A 536 -13.04 -22.39 2.46
CA SER A 536 -13.19 -21.12 1.74
C SER A 536 -12.65 -21.16 0.31
N ARG A 537 -11.63 -21.97 0.00
CA ARG A 537 -11.15 -22.10 -1.40
C ARG A 537 -12.14 -22.85 -2.29
N MET A 538 -12.85 -23.86 -1.76
CA MET A 538 -13.95 -24.53 -2.49
C MET A 538 -15.15 -23.59 -2.65
N PHE A 539 -15.44 -22.78 -1.64
CA PHE A 539 -16.50 -21.78 -1.70
C PHE A 539 -16.21 -20.66 -2.73
N VAL A 540 -14.97 -20.15 -2.76
CA VAL A 540 -14.52 -19.14 -3.74
C VAL A 540 -14.53 -19.70 -5.17
N ASP A 541 -14.15 -20.96 -5.35
CA ASP A 541 -14.23 -21.64 -6.64
C ASP A 541 -15.67 -21.69 -7.16
N ALA A 542 -16.62 -22.14 -6.32
CA ALA A 542 -18.03 -22.15 -6.64
C ALA A 542 -18.62 -20.76 -6.92
N LEU A 543 -18.15 -19.73 -6.20
CA LEU A 543 -18.58 -18.34 -6.38
C LEU A 543 -18.08 -17.74 -7.72
N ASP A 544 -16.81 -17.96 -8.08
CA ASP A 544 -16.23 -17.49 -9.36
C ASP A 544 -16.88 -18.24 -10.55
N ALA A 545 -17.07 -19.55 -10.43
CA ALA A 545 -17.73 -20.36 -11.45
C ALA A 545 -19.13 -19.83 -11.85
N GLN A 546 -19.84 -19.18 -10.91
CA GLN A 546 -21.15 -18.60 -11.15
C GLN A 546 -21.10 -17.14 -11.64
N PHE A 547 -20.28 -16.27 -11.02
CA PHE A 547 -20.37 -14.82 -11.22
C PHE A 547 -19.21 -14.19 -12.02
N HIS A 548 -18.18 -14.96 -12.39
CA HIS A 548 -17.00 -14.38 -13.04
C HIS A 548 -17.31 -13.79 -14.41
N ASP A 549 -18.02 -14.52 -15.26
CA ASP A 549 -18.15 -14.16 -16.68
C ASP A 549 -18.86 -12.81 -16.87
N ASP A 550 -19.93 -12.56 -16.12
CA ASP A 550 -20.62 -11.27 -16.09
C ASP A 550 -19.71 -10.15 -15.55
N HIS A 551 -18.98 -10.43 -14.47
CA HIS A 551 -18.09 -9.46 -13.85
C HIS A 551 -16.91 -9.09 -14.76
N GLN A 552 -16.23 -10.06 -15.36
CA GLN A 552 -15.08 -9.85 -16.24
C GLN A 552 -15.48 -9.23 -17.59
N LYS A 553 -16.60 -9.64 -18.18
CA LYS A 553 -17.02 -9.18 -19.53
C LYS A 553 -17.75 -7.84 -19.48
N ALA A 554 -18.67 -7.63 -18.53
CA ALA A 554 -19.44 -6.38 -18.43
C ALA A 554 -18.80 -5.34 -17.49
N GLY A 555 -17.88 -5.76 -16.62
CA GLY A 555 -17.33 -4.93 -15.55
C GLY A 555 -18.34 -4.61 -14.45
N ARG A 556 -19.49 -5.31 -14.41
CA ARG A 556 -20.56 -5.14 -13.40
C ARG A 556 -20.42 -6.23 -12.35
N CYS A 557 -20.18 -5.85 -11.11
CA CYS A 557 -20.15 -6.81 -10.01
C CYS A 557 -21.58 -7.16 -9.57
N TYR A 558 -21.91 -8.44 -9.44
CA TYR A 558 -23.23 -8.89 -8.97
C TYR A 558 -23.56 -8.41 -7.54
N LEU A 559 -22.53 -8.23 -6.71
CA LEU A 559 -22.62 -7.75 -5.32
C LEU A 559 -22.47 -6.21 -5.21
N SER A 560 -22.59 -5.46 -6.31
CA SER A 560 -22.41 -4.00 -6.33
C SER A 560 -23.39 -3.31 -7.27
N LEU A 561 -23.87 -2.12 -6.90
CA LEU A 561 -24.72 -1.30 -7.78
C LEU A 561 -23.93 -0.63 -8.92
N SER A 562 -22.60 -0.66 -8.87
CA SER A 562 -21.70 0.04 -9.77
C SER A 562 -20.64 -0.90 -10.38
N LYS A 563 -19.83 -0.38 -11.30
CA LYS A 563 -18.61 -1.08 -11.73
C LYS A 563 -17.62 -1.08 -10.58
N ASP A 564 -17.18 -2.25 -10.17
CA ASP A 564 -16.45 -2.45 -8.92
C ASP A 564 -15.50 -3.63 -9.07
N LYS A 565 -14.22 -3.40 -8.80
CA LYS A 565 -13.17 -4.42 -8.96
C LYS A 565 -13.11 -5.40 -7.79
N HIS A 566 -13.59 -5.00 -6.62
CA HIS A 566 -13.51 -5.79 -5.39
C HIS A 566 -14.83 -6.53 -5.17
N CYS A 567 -15.17 -7.40 -6.13
CA CYS A 567 -16.53 -7.91 -6.20
C CYS A 567 -16.88 -8.88 -5.08
N TYR A 568 -15.97 -9.79 -4.71
CA TYR A 568 -16.26 -10.86 -3.75
C TYR A 568 -15.80 -10.52 -2.32
N SER A 569 -14.80 -9.64 -2.19
CA SER A 569 -14.15 -9.27 -0.92
C SER A 569 -15.10 -9.00 0.26
N ARG A 570 -16.18 -8.23 0.06
CA ARG A 570 -17.17 -7.89 1.10
C ARG A 570 -17.98 -9.08 1.61
N LEU A 571 -18.29 -10.04 0.74
CA LEU A 571 -18.92 -11.31 1.13
C LEU A 571 -17.90 -12.21 1.83
N LEU A 572 -16.67 -12.27 1.30
CA LEU A 572 -15.57 -13.03 1.89
C LEU A 572 -15.13 -12.47 3.27
N GLU A 573 -15.30 -11.17 3.51
CA GLU A 573 -15.10 -10.49 4.81
C GLU A 573 -15.82 -11.22 5.95
N LEU A 574 -17.03 -11.70 5.67
CA LEU A 574 -17.93 -12.31 6.65
C LEU A 574 -17.86 -13.84 6.71
N LEU A 575 -17.20 -14.49 5.74
CA LEU A 575 -17.19 -15.95 5.56
C LEU A 575 -16.60 -16.70 6.77
N VAL A 576 -15.65 -16.09 7.49
CA VAL A 576 -15.05 -16.67 8.71
C VAL A 576 -16.06 -16.85 9.84
N ASN A 577 -17.05 -15.96 9.96
CA ASN A 577 -18.08 -16.02 11.00
C ASN A 577 -18.98 -17.25 10.80
N VAL A 578 -19.44 -17.48 9.57
CA VAL A 578 -20.27 -18.64 9.21
C VAL A 578 -19.50 -19.93 9.48
N TRP A 579 -18.26 -20.02 8.99
CA TRP A 579 -17.42 -21.20 9.25
C TRP A 579 -17.21 -21.44 10.75
N ALA A 580 -16.80 -20.44 11.52
CA ALA A 580 -16.52 -20.59 12.95
C ALA A 580 -17.78 -20.93 13.77
N TYR A 581 -18.93 -20.36 13.41
CA TYR A 581 -20.20 -20.66 14.07
C TYR A 581 -20.64 -22.10 13.82
N HIS A 582 -20.73 -22.53 12.55
CA HIS A 582 -21.27 -23.84 12.19
C HIS A 582 -20.29 -25.00 12.37
N SER A 583 -18.97 -24.77 12.43
CA SER A 583 -17.95 -25.76 12.85
C SER A 583 -17.73 -25.84 14.38
N ALA A 584 -18.57 -25.15 15.17
CA ALA A 584 -18.57 -25.17 16.64
C ALA A 584 -17.27 -24.67 17.31
N ARG A 585 -16.57 -23.70 16.70
CA ARG A 585 -15.44 -22.99 17.33
C ARG A 585 -15.95 -21.98 18.35
N ARG A 586 -15.21 -21.75 19.43
CA ARG A 586 -15.49 -20.60 20.30
C ARG A 586 -15.23 -19.32 19.51
N ILE A 587 -16.02 -18.30 19.76
CA ILE A 587 -15.86 -16.97 19.16
C ILE A 587 -15.70 -16.01 20.33
N VAL A 588 -14.59 -15.30 20.42
CA VAL A 588 -14.25 -14.44 21.56
C VAL A 588 -13.87 -13.07 21.05
N TYR A 589 -14.65 -12.07 21.46
CA TYR A 589 -14.29 -10.67 21.28
C TYR A 589 -13.14 -10.31 22.20
N VAL A 590 -12.14 -9.61 21.68
CA VAL A 590 -11.04 -8.98 22.42
C VAL A 590 -11.17 -7.48 22.28
N ASP A 591 -11.27 -6.78 23.40
CA ASP A 591 -11.29 -5.33 23.43
C ASP A 591 -9.92 -4.76 23.02
N PRO A 592 -9.83 -3.92 21.96
CA PRO A 592 -8.55 -3.52 21.39
C PRO A 592 -7.76 -2.58 22.30
N GLU A 593 -8.41 -1.83 23.19
CA GLU A 593 -7.72 -0.90 24.10
C GLU A 593 -7.27 -1.63 25.38
N THR A 594 -8.18 -2.36 26.02
CA THR A 594 -7.98 -2.93 27.36
C THR A 594 -7.50 -4.38 27.35
N GLY A 595 -7.73 -5.13 26.26
CA GLY A 595 -7.49 -6.57 26.22
C GLY A 595 -8.54 -7.42 26.94
N PHE A 596 -9.67 -6.83 27.36
CA PHE A 596 -10.78 -7.59 27.95
C PHE A 596 -11.36 -8.60 26.96
N MET A 597 -11.75 -9.79 27.43
CA MET A 597 -12.23 -10.88 26.57
C MET A 597 -13.65 -11.32 26.91
N GLN A 598 -14.48 -11.50 25.88
CA GLN A 598 -15.88 -11.92 26.04
C GLN A 598 -16.28 -12.95 24.97
N GLU A 599 -16.71 -14.16 25.39
CA GLU A 599 -17.27 -15.18 24.48
C GLU A 599 -18.60 -14.68 23.87
N GLN A 600 -18.63 -14.64 22.54
CA GLN A 600 -19.78 -14.27 21.71
C GLN A 600 -20.52 -15.53 21.24
N HIS A 601 -21.85 -15.45 21.18
CA HIS A 601 -22.74 -16.53 20.77
C HIS A 601 -22.40 -17.85 21.50
N ARG A 602 -22.58 -17.93 22.82
CA ARG A 602 -22.00 -19.02 23.66
C ARG A 602 -22.28 -20.42 23.13
N LEU A 603 -21.26 -21.30 23.09
CA LEU A 603 -21.36 -22.64 22.50
C LEU A 603 -22.55 -23.49 23.00
N LYS A 604 -22.94 -23.34 24.28
CA LYS A 604 -24.08 -24.07 24.87
C LYS A 604 -25.41 -23.74 24.17
N GLY A 605 -25.61 -22.49 23.74
CA GLY A 605 -26.83 -22.01 23.08
C GLY A 605 -26.95 -22.45 21.61
N ARG A 606 -25.84 -22.76 20.95
CA ARG A 606 -25.82 -23.12 19.52
C ARG A 606 -26.29 -24.56 19.21
N ARG A 607 -26.52 -25.40 20.24
CA ARG A 607 -26.87 -26.82 20.06
C ARG A 607 -28.17 -26.96 19.26
N GLY A 608 -28.12 -27.78 18.21
CA GLY A 608 -29.26 -27.98 17.28
C GLY A 608 -29.40 -26.92 16.18
N GLN A 609 -28.69 -25.79 16.26
CA GLN A 609 -28.71 -24.73 15.24
C GLN A 609 -27.52 -24.81 14.27
N MET A 610 -26.36 -25.29 14.75
CA MET A 610 -25.14 -25.41 13.95
C MET A 610 -25.26 -26.48 12.86
N TRP A 611 -24.62 -26.24 11.72
CA TRP A 611 -24.62 -27.14 10.55
C TRP A 611 -23.39 -28.06 10.56
N ILE A 612 -23.05 -28.61 11.73
CA ILE A 612 -21.77 -29.28 11.99
C ILE A 612 -21.38 -30.27 10.88
N LYS A 613 -22.30 -31.12 10.43
CA LYS A 613 -22.03 -32.14 9.38
C LYS A 613 -21.48 -31.58 8.07
N TRP A 614 -21.89 -30.38 7.69
CA TRP A 614 -21.47 -29.70 6.47
C TRP A 614 -20.06 -29.12 6.62
N PHE A 615 -19.79 -28.49 7.77
CA PHE A 615 -18.51 -27.85 8.09
C PHE A 615 -17.51 -28.76 8.83
N GLN A 616 -17.77 -30.07 8.87
CA GLN A 616 -16.93 -31.04 9.56
C GLN A 616 -15.70 -31.35 8.72
N TYR A 617 -14.51 -31.40 9.35
CA TYR A 617 -13.24 -31.65 8.67
C TYR A 617 -13.27 -32.86 7.71
N SER A 618 -13.88 -33.98 8.12
CA SER A 618 -13.99 -35.18 7.28
C SER A 618 -14.81 -34.95 6.01
N THR A 619 -15.89 -34.17 6.08
CA THR A 619 -16.74 -33.83 4.95
C THR A 619 -15.99 -32.94 3.97
N LEU A 620 -15.40 -31.85 4.50
CA LEU A 620 -14.61 -30.90 3.72
C LEU A 620 -13.39 -31.58 3.06
N LYS A 621 -12.72 -32.50 3.77
CA LYS A 621 -11.57 -33.22 3.25
C LYS A 621 -11.95 -34.22 2.16
N SER A 622 -13.08 -34.91 2.28
CA SER A 622 -13.59 -35.78 1.21
C SER A 622 -13.86 -34.98 -0.06
N MET A 623 -14.60 -33.87 0.04
CA MET A 623 -14.91 -33.01 -1.11
C MET A 623 -13.66 -32.42 -1.76
N ASP A 624 -12.67 -32.04 -0.96
CA ASP A 624 -11.35 -31.60 -1.43
C ASP A 624 -10.60 -32.69 -2.20
N GLU A 625 -10.71 -33.95 -1.75
CA GLU A 625 -10.12 -35.10 -2.44
C GLU A 625 -10.88 -35.48 -3.71
N ASP A 626 -12.20 -35.36 -3.73
CA ASP A 626 -13.03 -35.60 -4.91
C ASP A 626 -12.72 -34.59 -6.03
N LEU A 627 -12.63 -33.29 -5.69
CA LEU A 627 -12.22 -32.24 -6.65
C LEU A 627 -10.79 -32.47 -7.18
N ALA A 628 -9.92 -33.07 -6.38
CA ALA A 628 -8.56 -33.39 -6.81
C ALA A 628 -8.48 -34.60 -7.73
N GLU A 629 -9.33 -35.61 -7.55
CA GLU A 629 -9.46 -36.68 -8.53
C GLU A 629 -10.04 -36.16 -9.86
N GLU A 630 -11.01 -35.26 -9.83
CA GLU A 630 -11.60 -34.68 -11.04
C GLU A 630 -10.59 -33.77 -11.78
N ALA A 631 -9.75 -33.01 -11.06
CA ALA A 631 -8.68 -32.21 -11.68
C ALA A 631 -7.50 -33.04 -12.23
N ASP A 632 -7.22 -34.21 -11.65
CA ASP A 632 -6.31 -35.23 -12.21
C ASP A 632 -6.90 -35.91 -13.48
N SER A 633 -8.16 -35.62 -13.84
CA SER A 633 -8.81 -36.12 -15.05
C SER A 633 -8.78 -35.09 -16.20
N ASP A 634 -8.49 -35.55 -17.42
CA ASP A 634 -7.98 -34.73 -18.54
C ASP A 634 -8.88 -33.60 -19.09
N GLN A 635 -10.08 -33.34 -18.54
CA GLN A 635 -11.01 -32.31 -19.04
C GLN A 635 -11.88 -31.64 -17.95
N PRO A 636 -11.40 -30.58 -17.28
CA PRO A 636 -12.28 -29.60 -16.64
C PRO A 636 -13.11 -28.88 -17.72
N ARG A 637 -14.34 -29.35 -17.97
CA ARG A 637 -15.28 -28.73 -18.95
C ARG A 637 -15.89 -27.41 -18.48
N ARG A 638 -15.52 -26.94 -17.29
CA ARG A 638 -16.08 -25.78 -16.61
C ARG A 638 -14.97 -24.82 -16.19
N ARG A 639 -15.37 -23.58 -15.91
CA ARG A 639 -14.50 -22.60 -15.25
C ARG A 639 -14.12 -23.12 -13.87
N TRP A 640 -12.83 -23.10 -13.56
CA TRP A 640 -12.27 -23.74 -12.37
C TRP A 640 -11.10 -22.89 -11.85
N LEU A 641 -11.20 -22.40 -10.62
CA LEU A 641 -10.22 -21.59 -9.92
C LEU A 641 -9.30 -22.44 -9.02
N TRP A 642 -9.88 -23.42 -8.35
CA TRP A 642 -9.20 -24.56 -7.75
C TRP A 642 -8.41 -25.31 -8.87
N PRO A 643 -7.22 -25.90 -8.65
CA PRO A 643 -6.38 -25.85 -7.46
C PRO A 643 -5.60 -24.53 -7.33
N SER A 644 -5.72 -23.59 -8.27
CA SER A 644 -4.94 -22.33 -8.33
C SER A 644 -5.10 -21.41 -7.11
N THR A 645 -6.01 -21.74 -6.19
CA THR A 645 -6.25 -21.09 -4.89
C THR A 645 -5.45 -21.67 -3.71
N GLY A 646 -4.58 -22.68 -3.89
CA GLY A 646 -3.69 -23.14 -2.82
C GLY A 646 -3.01 -24.49 -3.09
N GLU A 647 -2.27 -25.02 -2.10
CA GLU A 647 -1.76 -26.39 -2.21
C GLU A 647 -2.84 -27.40 -1.86
N ILE A 648 -2.87 -28.49 -2.63
CA ILE A 648 -3.84 -29.56 -2.51
C ILE A 648 -3.10 -30.89 -2.53
N PHE A 649 -3.33 -31.70 -1.49
CA PHE A 649 -2.74 -33.02 -1.39
C PHE A 649 -3.84 -34.07 -1.52
N TRP A 650 -3.86 -34.74 -2.68
CA TRP A 650 -4.68 -35.92 -2.91
C TRP A 650 -3.88 -37.19 -2.67
N GLN A 651 -4.39 -38.08 -1.82
CA GLN A 651 -3.72 -39.36 -1.55
C GLN A 651 -3.69 -40.25 -2.81
N GLY A 652 -4.69 -40.14 -3.68
CA GLY A 652 -4.74 -40.88 -4.93
C GLY A 652 -3.68 -40.47 -5.96
N THR A 653 -3.22 -39.21 -6.04
CA THR A 653 -2.11 -38.83 -6.93
C THR A 653 -0.84 -39.53 -6.46
N TYR A 654 -0.58 -39.51 -5.15
CA TYR A 654 0.54 -40.22 -4.54
C TYR A 654 0.48 -41.73 -4.79
N GLU A 655 -0.69 -42.34 -4.74
CA GLU A 655 -0.88 -43.77 -5.02
C GLU A 655 -0.79 -44.10 -6.53
N LYS A 656 -1.37 -43.28 -7.42
CA LYS A 656 -1.23 -43.37 -8.88
C LYS A 656 0.23 -43.25 -9.29
N GLU A 657 0.95 -42.23 -8.80
CA GLU A 657 2.39 -42.05 -9.01
C GLU A 657 3.20 -43.22 -8.47
N ARG A 658 2.95 -43.67 -7.23
CA ARG A 658 3.63 -44.83 -6.63
C ARG A 658 3.44 -46.09 -7.48
N ASN A 659 2.24 -46.30 -8.01
CA ASN A 659 1.92 -47.43 -8.88
C ASN A 659 2.59 -47.31 -10.26
N LEU A 660 2.64 -46.11 -10.86
CA LEU A 660 3.41 -45.85 -12.08
C LEU A 660 4.91 -46.08 -11.88
N ARG A 661 5.50 -45.54 -10.80
CA ARG A 661 6.90 -45.76 -10.39
C ARG A 661 7.22 -47.23 -10.15
N ASN A 662 6.29 -48.00 -9.57
CA ASN A 662 6.45 -49.44 -9.38
C ASN A 662 6.45 -50.18 -10.73
N LYS A 663 5.48 -49.89 -11.61
CA LYS A 663 5.44 -50.44 -12.99
C LYS A 663 6.69 -50.10 -13.79
N GLU A 664 7.21 -48.88 -13.65
CA GLU A 664 8.48 -48.49 -14.27
C GLU A 664 9.69 -49.21 -13.68
N LYS A 665 9.77 -49.36 -12.35
CA LYS A 665 10.83 -50.12 -11.68
C LYS A 665 10.79 -51.58 -12.13
N GLU A 666 9.62 -52.17 -12.31
CA GLU A 666 9.44 -53.50 -12.88
C GLU A 666 9.85 -53.57 -14.35
N LYS A 667 9.45 -52.61 -15.18
CA LYS A 667 9.86 -52.52 -16.60
C LYS A 667 11.39 -52.36 -16.74
N LYS A 668 12.02 -51.51 -15.93
CA LYS A 668 13.49 -51.33 -15.85
C LYS A 668 14.18 -52.60 -15.34
N ARG A 669 13.64 -53.27 -14.32
CA ARG A 669 14.12 -54.59 -13.85
C ARG A 669 14.00 -55.64 -14.95
N GLN A 670 12.89 -55.70 -15.68
CA GLN A 670 12.70 -56.64 -16.78
C GLN A 670 13.69 -56.37 -17.92
N GLN A 671 13.83 -55.12 -18.36
CA GLN A 671 14.84 -54.73 -19.34
C GLN A 671 16.27 -55.08 -18.91
N SER A 672 16.59 -54.96 -17.61
CA SER A 672 17.90 -55.40 -17.07
C SER A 672 18.06 -56.93 -17.12
N LYS A 673 17.02 -57.70 -16.76
CA LYS A 673 17.00 -59.17 -16.87
C LYS A 673 17.13 -59.62 -18.32
N ASP A 674 16.41 -58.98 -19.24
CA ASP A 674 16.46 -59.26 -20.68
C ASP A 674 17.83 -58.90 -21.28
N LYS A 675 18.47 -57.82 -20.80
CA LYS A 675 19.85 -57.45 -21.18
C LYS A 675 20.85 -58.49 -20.67
N ILE A 676 20.73 -58.92 -19.41
CA ILE A 676 21.57 -59.97 -18.82
C ILE A 676 21.34 -61.32 -19.52
N GLN A 677 20.10 -61.68 -19.86
CA GLN A 677 19.80 -62.87 -20.66
C GLN A 677 20.38 -62.77 -22.08
N ARG A 678 20.29 -61.60 -22.73
CA ARG A 678 20.95 -61.36 -24.03
C ARG A 678 22.47 -61.54 -23.95
N MET A 679 23.11 -61.08 -22.87
CA MET A 679 24.55 -61.33 -22.65
C MET A 679 24.83 -62.82 -22.39
N ARG A 680 24.06 -63.50 -21.52
CA ARG A 680 24.21 -64.94 -21.24
C ARG A 680 23.95 -65.83 -22.46
N LYS A 681 23.08 -65.43 -23.38
CA LYS A 681 22.83 -66.13 -24.66
C LYS A 681 23.93 -65.88 -25.71
N ARG A 682 24.72 -64.80 -25.60
CA ARG A 682 25.88 -64.53 -26.48
C ARG A 682 27.10 -65.42 -26.17
N THR A 683 27.16 -66.05 -25.00
CA THR A 683 28.30 -66.87 -24.54
C THR A 683 28.48 -68.24 -25.23
N HIS A 684 27.70 -68.56 -26.26
CA HIS A 684 27.85 -69.80 -27.06
C HIS A 684 28.11 -69.54 -28.56
N GLN A 685 28.85 -68.49 -28.89
CA GLN A 685 29.54 -68.45 -30.18
C GLN A 685 30.68 -69.48 -30.14
N ARG A 686 30.54 -70.59 -30.87
CA ARG A 686 31.63 -71.56 -31.07
C ARG A 686 32.85 -70.84 -31.64
N THR A 687 34.01 -71.00 -31.01
CA THR A 687 35.29 -70.54 -31.56
C THR A 687 35.52 -71.21 -32.92
N LEU A 688 35.52 -70.43 -33.99
CA LEU A 688 35.91 -70.91 -35.32
C LEU A 688 37.36 -71.39 -35.27
N GLY A 689 37.63 -72.54 -35.90
CA GLY A 689 38.92 -73.20 -35.84
C GLY A 689 40.05 -72.39 -36.48
N LYS A 690 41.29 -72.72 -36.10
CA LYS A 690 42.53 -72.13 -36.64
C LYS A 690 42.48 -72.12 -38.17
N TYR A 691 42.47 -70.94 -38.78
CA TYR A 691 42.64 -70.81 -40.23
C TYR A 691 44.12 -70.95 -40.57
N VAL A 692 44.48 -72.03 -41.25
CA VAL A 692 45.82 -72.23 -41.82
C VAL A 692 45.95 -71.30 -43.04
N LYS A 693 47.08 -70.61 -43.13
CA LYS A 693 47.36 -69.61 -44.17
C LYS A 693 47.65 -70.29 -45.53
N PRO A 694 46.86 -70.08 -46.59
CA PRO A 694 47.30 -70.34 -47.95
C PRO A 694 48.25 -69.22 -48.40
N LEU A 695 49.23 -69.57 -49.23
CA LEU A 695 50.08 -68.59 -49.91
C LEU A 695 49.26 -67.80 -50.94
N ALA A 696 49.66 -66.56 -51.17
CA ALA A 696 49.05 -65.71 -52.19
C ALA A 696 49.86 -65.86 -53.49
N ASP A 697 49.19 -66.24 -54.57
CA ASP A 697 49.70 -66.05 -55.93
C ASP A 697 48.89 -64.93 -56.61
N GLU A 698 49.61 -63.85 -56.85
CA GLU A 698 49.63 -63.00 -58.04
C GLU A 698 48.35 -62.65 -58.84
N ALA A 699 48.19 -61.33 -58.98
CA ALA A 699 48.13 -60.60 -60.26
C ALA A 699 46.80 -59.98 -60.73
N ASN A 700 46.96 -58.71 -61.12
CA ASN A 700 46.20 -57.92 -62.11
C ASN A 700 44.77 -57.49 -61.71
N SER A 701 44.55 -56.23 -61.32
CA SER A 701 44.44 -55.03 -62.20
C SER A 701 43.23 -55.12 -63.15
N THR A 702 42.29 -54.18 -63.21
CA THR A 702 42.38 -52.71 -63.04
C THR A 702 41.07 -52.04 -62.56
N VAL A 703 41.24 -50.86 -61.96
CA VAL A 703 40.34 -49.71 -61.71
C VAL A 703 39.62 -49.21 -63.01
N PRO A 704 38.53 -48.39 -63.06
CA PRO A 704 37.75 -47.65 -62.01
C PRO A 704 36.19 -47.74 -62.07
N ALA A 705 35.54 -46.97 -61.17
CA ALA A 705 34.39 -46.07 -61.41
C ALA A 705 32.97 -46.44 -60.91
N ALA A 706 32.52 -45.61 -59.96
CA ALA A 706 31.21 -44.95 -59.87
C ALA A 706 29.88 -45.76 -59.78
N GLU A 707 29.24 -45.57 -58.62
CA GLU A 707 27.83 -45.17 -58.44
C GLU A 707 26.65 -46.17 -58.34
N LEU A 708 25.71 -45.72 -57.49
CA LEU A 708 24.26 -45.97 -57.45
C LEU A 708 23.67 -47.31 -56.91
N LEU A 709 23.08 -47.14 -55.72
CA LEU A 709 21.70 -47.51 -55.34
C LEU A 709 21.30 -48.96 -54.95
N ARG A 710 20.72 -48.99 -53.74
CA ARG A 710 19.41 -49.59 -53.35
C ARG A 710 19.31 -51.07 -52.96
N VAL A 711 18.71 -51.22 -51.76
CA VAL A 711 17.63 -52.18 -51.40
C VAL A 711 18.09 -53.64 -51.31
N LEU A 712 18.07 -54.26 -50.13
CA LEU A 712 16.90 -54.46 -49.24
C LEU A 712 17.13 -54.08 -47.78
#